data_AF-A0A8J5G9A4-F1
#
_entry.id   AF-A0A8J5G9A4-F1
#
_cell.length_a   1.000
_cell.length_b   1.000
_cell.length_c   1.000
_cell.angle_alpha   90.00
_cell.angle_beta   90.00
_cell.angle_gamma   90.00
#
_symmetry.space_group_name_H-M   'P 1'
#
loop_
_entity.id
_entity.type
_entity.pdbx_description
1 polymer ?
#
loop_
_entity_poly.entity_id
_entity_poly.type
_entity_poly.pdbx_seq_one_letter_code
_entity_poly.pdbx_strand_id
1 'polypeptide(L)'
;MDASVSSSPLSVLLLPLLLLLLDGFSVGGASVNGGKAAPFSLALPLRAQKALPLSSANKLLFRHNVSLTVALAVGTPSQNVTMVLDTGSELSWILCNASEGARFEPRRSSSYSAVRCESSTCRDRGRDLPMPPVCDAGACRVYLSYADASTAEGALATDVFRVGRSGPTPTVFGCVSSAYSSAAAGDSDAAGILGMNRGSLSFVTQSAIRRFSYCIPDRETAGVLLLGAAAPPPFFLPQLNYTPLVQISLPLPYFDRVAYSVQLDGIRVGGALLPIPKSVLVPDHTGAGQTVVDSGSQFTFLLAPAYEALKVEFLRQTQGRLTPLGEPDFVFQGAMDTCFRLKSMAPPPRGLPGVALLLQGGAEVTVEGERVLYRAEGETRGGDAVWCLSFGNSDLVPMSAYVIGHHHQQNVWVEYDLENRRVGASSAFAKISQDPASFSLSRFPRASTARRRTRIVAVADGSILSVLVTGAGGRTGVHTREDGNVAGLDTYTGSGKNADSIGAELFLFSFPVIILASDSVTNGLSGKLSMPSTGQIVYKKLKERPEQFVARGLVRTAESKEKIGGADDVFIGDIRNVDSILPAVEGIDALIILTSAVPKMKPGFDPTKGEPPEFYFEDGLNPEQVDWIGQKNQIDAAKAVGVKQIVLVGSMGGADINNPLNNIGNGNILVWKRKAEQYLADSGIPYTIIRAGGLQDKDGGLRELLVGKDDELLKTETRTIARADVAEVCIQALQFEESKFKALDLASKPEGTGSPTTDFKALFSQITSRF
;
A
#
# COMPACT_ATOMS: atom_id res chain seq x y z
N MET A 1 64.60 -47.18 6.44
CA MET A 1 64.69 -47.23 7.91
C MET A 1 63.33 -46.84 8.43
N ASP A 2 62.54 -47.84 8.81
CA ASP A 2 61.63 -47.97 9.99
C ASP A 2 60.97 -46.69 10.55
N ALA A 3 59.73 -46.62 11.07
CA ALA A 3 58.55 -47.51 11.21
C ALA A 3 57.40 -46.69 11.88
N SER A 4 56.09 -47.01 11.84
CA SER A 4 55.27 -47.89 10.98
C SER A 4 53.76 -47.78 11.34
N VAL A 5 52.85 -47.97 10.35
CA VAL A 5 51.40 -48.30 10.48
C VAL A 5 50.40 -47.21 10.93
N SER A 6 49.27 -47.16 10.19
CA SER A 6 48.05 -46.37 10.40
C SER A 6 46.87 -47.27 10.82
N SER A 7 45.82 -46.69 11.43
CA SER A 7 44.39 -46.99 11.10
C SER A 7 43.37 -46.20 11.92
N SER A 8 42.37 -45.64 11.25
CA SER A 8 41.06 -45.18 11.78
C SER A 8 40.06 -46.38 11.81
N PRO A 9 38.70 -46.26 11.79
CA PRO A 9 37.74 -45.28 12.35
C PRO A 9 36.47 -45.92 13.03
N LEU A 10 35.49 -45.07 13.44
CA LEU A 10 34.02 -45.25 13.36
C LEU A 10 33.21 -46.16 14.35
N SER A 11 31.91 -45.80 14.46
CA SER A 11 30.75 -46.54 15.03
C SER A 11 30.53 -46.59 16.57
N VAL A 12 29.31 -46.73 17.14
CA VAL A 12 27.92 -46.29 16.83
C VAL A 12 26.95 -46.74 17.98
N LEU A 13 25.79 -46.07 18.16
CA LEU A 13 24.53 -46.50 18.87
C LEU A 13 24.38 -46.57 20.43
N LEU A 14 23.30 -45.90 20.91
CA LEU A 14 22.24 -46.27 21.89
C LEU A 14 22.40 -46.46 23.45
N LEU A 15 21.34 -46.00 24.16
CA LEU A 15 20.90 -46.23 25.57
C LEU A 15 20.24 -47.63 25.77
N PRO A 16 20.03 -48.23 27.00
CA PRO A 16 19.06 -47.73 28.03
C PRO A 16 19.16 -48.19 29.54
N LEU A 17 18.28 -47.62 30.42
CA LEU A 17 17.68 -48.12 31.73
C LEU A 17 18.62 -48.67 32.87
N LEU A 18 18.29 -48.81 34.18
CA LEU A 18 17.32 -48.28 35.18
C LEU A 18 17.58 -49.02 36.54
N LEU A 19 17.01 -48.54 37.67
CA LEU A 19 16.92 -49.19 39.02
C LEU A 19 18.20 -49.07 39.88
N LEU A 20 18.18 -48.92 41.22
CA LEU A 20 17.12 -48.86 42.24
C LEU A 20 17.65 -48.13 43.49
N LEU A 21 16.78 -47.49 44.29
CA LEU A 21 16.55 -47.79 45.72
C LEU A 21 15.43 -46.91 46.30
N LEU A 22 14.69 -47.44 47.27
CA LEU A 22 13.46 -46.90 47.87
C LEU A 22 13.52 -46.96 49.42
N ASP A 23 12.45 -46.46 50.04
CA ASP A 23 12.02 -46.59 51.45
C ASP A 23 12.53 -45.52 52.46
N GLY A 24 11.64 -44.87 53.25
CA GLY A 24 10.18 -44.88 53.19
C GLY A 24 9.44 -44.12 54.32
N PHE A 25 8.11 -43.98 54.18
CA PHE A 25 7.08 -43.64 55.19
C PHE A 25 7.14 -42.25 55.89
N SER A 26 6.05 -41.54 56.21
CA SER A 26 4.59 -41.65 55.90
C SER A 26 3.88 -40.36 56.35
N VAL A 27 2.73 -40.00 55.75
CA VAL A 27 1.46 -39.57 56.42
C VAL A 27 0.47 -38.98 55.39
N GLY A 28 -0.79 -39.44 55.44
CA GLY A 28 -1.99 -38.63 55.16
C GLY A 28 -2.30 -38.25 53.71
N GLY A 29 -3.15 -39.03 53.03
CA GLY A 29 -3.67 -38.68 51.70
C GLY A 29 -4.94 -37.84 51.73
N ALA A 30 -5.10 -36.97 50.73
CA ALA A 30 -6.40 -36.47 50.26
C ALA A 30 -6.35 -36.34 48.73
N SER A 31 -7.33 -36.92 48.04
CA SER A 31 -7.38 -36.96 46.56
C SER A 31 -7.74 -35.59 45.98
N VAL A 32 -6.96 -35.11 45.00
CA VAL A 32 -7.35 -34.02 44.11
C VAL A 32 -7.49 -34.58 42.70
N ASN A 33 -8.74 -34.64 42.21
CA ASN A 33 -9.04 -35.09 40.86
C ASN A 33 -8.33 -34.21 39.82
N GLY A 34 -7.61 -34.86 38.88
CA GLY A 34 -7.03 -34.21 37.71
C GLY A 34 -8.10 -33.76 36.71
N GLY A 35 -8.73 -32.62 36.98
CA GLY A 35 -9.60 -31.95 36.01
C GLY A 35 -8.78 -31.34 34.89
N LYS A 36 -8.98 -31.80 33.65
CA LYS A 36 -8.51 -31.08 32.46
C LYS A 36 -9.14 -29.69 32.47
N ALA A 37 -8.33 -28.63 32.52
CA ALA A 37 -8.83 -27.28 32.39
C ALA A 37 -9.57 -27.13 31.05
N ALA A 38 -10.82 -26.67 31.10
CA ALA A 38 -11.56 -26.33 29.89
C ALA A 38 -10.86 -25.17 29.16
N PRO A 39 -10.86 -25.12 27.82
CA PRO A 39 -10.28 -24.01 27.08
C PRO A 39 -10.98 -22.70 27.49
N PHE A 40 -10.21 -21.80 28.12
CA PHE A 40 -10.74 -20.53 28.59
C PHE A 40 -11.19 -19.69 27.41
N SER A 41 -12.40 -19.15 27.47
CA SER A 41 -12.96 -18.32 26.41
C SER A 41 -13.89 -17.27 26.99
N LEU A 42 -13.64 -16.04 26.57
CA LEU A 42 -14.27 -14.86 27.13
C LEU A 42 -15.06 -14.14 26.05
N ALA A 43 -16.35 -13.95 26.30
CA ALA A 43 -17.22 -13.14 25.45
C ALA A 43 -17.40 -11.75 26.06
N LEU A 44 -17.30 -10.72 25.21
CA LEU A 44 -17.41 -9.31 25.55
C LEU A 44 -18.41 -8.62 24.61
N PRO A 45 -19.23 -7.68 25.11
CA PRO A 45 -20.06 -6.86 24.24
C PRO A 45 -19.16 -5.89 23.45
N LEU A 46 -19.24 -5.96 22.13
CA LEU A 46 -18.58 -5.04 21.20
C LEU A 46 -19.61 -4.01 20.72
N ARG A 47 -19.40 -2.72 20.98
CA ARG A 47 -20.38 -1.68 20.64
C ARG A 47 -19.87 -0.82 19.48
N ALA A 48 -20.72 -0.59 18.48
CA ALA A 48 -20.47 0.48 17.51
C ALA A 48 -21.00 1.79 18.12
N GLN A 49 -20.13 2.79 18.27
CA GLN A 49 -20.46 4.08 18.86
C GLN A 49 -20.29 5.20 17.84
N LYS A 50 -21.35 5.98 17.60
CA LYS A 50 -21.34 7.12 16.67
C LYS A 50 -20.75 8.36 17.37
N ALA A 51 -19.80 9.03 16.73
CA ALA A 51 -19.29 10.32 17.19
C ALA A 51 -20.28 11.44 16.88
N LEU A 52 -20.38 12.45 17.75
CA LEU A 52 -21.21 13.64 17.50
C LEU A 52 -20.53 14.57 16.47
N PRO A 53 -21.30 15.17 15.54
CA PRO A 53 -20.74 16.06 14.53
C PRO A 53 -20.30 17.40 15.14
N LEU A 54 -19.05 17.82 14.90
CA LEU A 54 -18.59 19.17 15.26
C LEU A 54 -19.24 20.24 14.39
N SER A 55 -19.50 21.39 15.01
CA SER A 55 -19.92 22.64 14.37
C SER A 55 -18.77 23.61 14.04
N SER A 56 -17.51 23.17 14.10
CA SER A 56 -16.33 24.03 13.88
C SER A 56 -15.23 23.37 13.04
N ALA A 57 -14.40 24.21 12.41
CA ALA A 57 -13.49 23.85 11.33
C ALA A 57 -12.20 23.17 11.80
N ASN A 58 -12.25 21.87 12.09
CA ASN A 58 -11.06 21.03 12.18
C ASN A 58 -10.46 20.79 10.78
N LYS A 59 -9.14 20.97 10.64
CA LYS A 59 -8.37 20.81 9.40
C LYS A 59 -7.97 19.36 9.07
N LEU A 60 -8.35 18.39 9.90
CA LEU A 60 -8.10 16.97 9.62
C LEU A 60 -9.00 16.53 8.45
N LEU A 61 -8.37 15.94 7.42
CA LEU A 61 -9.02 15.48 6.19
C LEU A 61 -10.03 14.35 6.47
N PHE A 62 -9.72 13.51 7.45
CA PHE A 62 -10.49 12.33 7.81
C PHE A 62 -11.43 12.58 9.00
N ARG A 63 -12.52 11.81 9.11
CA ARG A 63 -13.43 11.84 10.27
C ARG A 63 -13.96 10.46 10.64
N HIS A 64 -13.55 9.96 11.81
CA HIS A 64 -14.13 8.75 12.40
C HIS A 64 -15.54 9.03 12.94
N ASN A 65 -16.57 8.67 12.17
CA ASN A 65 -17.97 8.84 12.57
C ASN A 65 -18.49 7.67 13.41
N VAL A 66 -17.88 6.49 13.29
CA VAL A 66 -18.20 5.30 14.10
C VAL A 66 -16.91 4.63 14.54
N SER A 67 -16.85 4.17 15.78
CA SER A 67 -15.76 3.35 16.32
C SER A 67 -16.30 2.12 17.05
N LEU A 68 -15.54 1.02 17.03
CA LEU A 68 -15.86 -0.19 17.78
C LEU A 68 -15.25 -0.10 19.18
N THR A 69 -16.06 -0.19 20.23
CA THR A 69 -15.59 -0.04 21.62
C THR A 69 -15.86 -1.27 22.48
N VAL A 70 -14.95 -1.50 23.43
CA VAL A 70 -15.02 -2.55 24.45
C VAL A 70 -14.78 -1.95 25.83
N ALA A 71 -15.47 -2.45 26.85
CA ALA A 71 -15.27 -2.04 28.23
C ALA A 71 -14.40 -3.07 28.98
N LEU A 72 -13.39 -2.59 29.71
CA LEU A 72 -12.52 -3.38 30.57
C LEU A 72 -12.18 -2.60 31.85
N ALA A 73 -11.49 -3.26 32.79
CA ALA A 73 -11.13 -2.67 34.07
C ALA A 73 -9.60 -2.62 34.21
N VAL A 74 -9.05 -1.47 34.62
CA VAL A 74 -7.60 -1.23 34.75
C VAL A 74 -7.26 -0.77 36.17
N GLY A 75 -6.17 -1.26 36.73
CA GLY A 75 -5.64 -0.81 38.01
C GLY A 75 -6.14 -1.56 39.24
N THR A 76 -5.63 -1.17 40.41
CA THR A 76 -5.94 -1.77 41.72
C THR A 76 -6.10 -0.68 42.79
N PRO A 77 -7.32 -0.39 43.30
CA PRO A 77 -8.61 -0.90 42.86
C PRO A 77 -8.90 -0.57 41.40
N SER A 78 -9.73 -1.40 40.76
CA SER A 78 -9.97 -1.30 39.32
C SER A 78 -10.89 -0.15 38.94
N GLN A 79 -10.52 0.52 37.86
CA GLN A 79 -11.22 1.64 37.23
C GLN A 79 -11.78 1.14 35.88
N ASN A 80 -13.06 1.39 35.60
CA ASN A 80 -13.66 0.96 34.34
C ASN A 80 -13.26 1.94 33.22
N VAL A 81 -12.72 1.40 32.13
CA VAL A 81 -12.36 2.15 30.93
C VAL A 81 -13.02 1.53 29.71
N THR A 82 -13.58 2.38 28.85
CA THR A 82 -14.03 2.00 27.50
C THR A 82 -12.87 2.29 26.54
N MET A 83 -12.52 1.39 25.64
CA MET A 83 -11.40 1.57 24.70
C MET A 83 -11.85 1.17 23.28
N VAL A 84 -11.33 1.86 22.26
CA VAL A 84 -11.55 1.49 20.86
C VAL A 84 -10.79 0.20 20.56
N LEU A 85 -11.44 -0.77 19.93
CA LEU A 85 -10.82 -2.02 19.48
C LEU A 85 -10.11 -1.79 18.14
N ASP A 86 -8.78 -1.80 18.15
CA ASP A 86 -7.97 -1.45 16.97
C ASP A 86 -6.97 -2.59 16.65
N THR A 87 -7.15 -3.20 15.48
CA THR A 87 -6.32 -4.32 15.00
C THR A 87 -5.15 -3.86 14.13
N GLY A 88 -5.07 -2.57 13.77
CA GLY A 88 -3.87 -1.92 13.24
C GLY A 88 -2.91 -1.46 14.35
N SER A 89 -3.40 -0.97 15.48
CA SER A 89 -2.56 -0.49 16.61
C SER A 89 -1.74 -1.58 17.30
N GLU A 90 -0.45 -1.30 17.52
CA GLU A 90 0.39 -2.04 18.48
C GLU A 90 0.13 -1.55 19.90
N LEU A 91 0.51 -0.31 20.22
CA LEU A 91 0.43 0.18 21.59
C LEU A 91 -1.02 0.39 22.03
N SER A 92 -1.45 -0.33 23.06
CA SER A 92 -2.65 0.05 23.83
C SER A 92 -2.37 1.32 24.62
N TRP A 93 -3.30 2.28 24.63
CA TRP A 93 -3.13 3.54 25.36
C TRP A 93 -4.44 4.10 25.92
N ILE A 94 -4.34 4.90 26.99
CA ILE A 94 -5.47 5.48 27.73
C ILE A 94 -5.15 6.93 28.09
N LEU A 95 -6.13 7.83 27.96
CA LEU A 95 -6.09 9.21 28.43
C LEU A 95 -5.98 9.25 29.96
N CYS A 96 -4.83 9.71 30.42
CA CYS A 96 -4.47 9.89 31.82
C CYS A 96 -4.64 11.36 32.22
N ASN A 97 -5.33 11.60 33.34
CA ASN A 97 -5.26 12.88 34.08
C ASN A 97 -5.66 14.15 33.28
N ALA A 98 -6.50 14.03 32.25
CA ALA A 98 -7.12 15.17 31.56
C ALA A 98 -8.12 15.92 32.47
N SER A 99 -7.94 17.22 32.62
CA SER A 99 -8.72 18.08 33.54
C SER A 99 -10.20 18.24 33.17
N GLU A 100 -10.61 17.79 31.99
CA GLU A 100 -12.01 17.82 31.51
C GLU A 100 -12.48 16.44 31.02
N GLY A 101 -12.05 15.35 31.67
CA GLY A 101 -12.57 14.00 31.36
C GLY A 101 -11.62 12.83 31.55
N ALA A 102 -10.65 12.89 32.47
CA ALA A 102 -9.79 11.75 32.80
C ALA A 102 -10.61 10.49 33.10
N ARG A 103 -10.43 9.44 32.30
CA ARG A 103 -11.10 8.14 32.49
C ARG A 103 -10.22 7.09 33.20
N PHE A 104 -8.92 7.34 33.29
CA PHE A 104 -8.01 6.61 34.16
C PHE A 104 -7.18 7.58 34.99
N GLU A 105 -7.15 7.34 36.30
CA GLU A 105 -6.37 8.11 37.28
C GLU A 105 -5.21 7.23 37.81
N PRO A 106 -3.96 7.43 37.33
CA PRO A 106 -2.80 6.66 37.80
C PRO A 106 -2.62 6.65 39.32
N ARG A 107 -2.86 7.80 39.98
CA ARG A 107 -2.71 7.97 41.43
C ARG A 107 -3.68 7.13 42.27
N ARG A 108 -4.76 6.64 41.67
CA ARG A 108 -5.76 5.78 42.34
C ARG A 108 -5.48 4.29 42.19
N SER A 109 -4.44 3.91 41.44
CA SER A 109 -4.02 2.52 41.27
C SER A 109 -2.70 2.25 42.00
N SER A 110 -2.73 1.36 42.98
CA SER A 110 -1.54 0.87 43.68
C SER A 110 -0.68 -0.08 42.84
N SER A 111 -1.20 -0.58 41.71
CA SER A 111 -0.46 -1.40 40.75
C SER A 111 0.09 -0.61 39.54
N TYR A 112 -0.16 0.71 39.48
CA TYR A 112 0.43 1.57 38.46
C TYR A 112 1.93 1.78 38.68
N SER A 113 2.73 1.64 37.62
CA SER A 113 4.15 2.03 37.62
C SER A 113 4.54 2.65 36.29
N ALA A 114 5.22 3.80 36.32
CA ALA A 114 5.78 4.40 35.10
C ALA A 114 6.97 3.56 34.58
N VAL A 115 7.05 3.37 33.26
CA VAL A 115 8.19 2.72 32.62
C VAL A 115 9.37 3.70 32.63
N ARG A 116 10.45 3.29 33.29
CA ARG A 116 11.70 4.07 33.37
C ARG A 116 12.54 3.91 32.11
N CYS A 117 13.38 4.89 31.81
CA CYS A 117 14.27 4.88 30.65
C CYS A 117 15.30 3.74 30.65
N GLU A 118 15.57 3.11 31.79
CA GLU A 118 16.46 1.95 31.89
C GLU A 118 15.80 0.64 31.44
N SER A 119 14.46 0.60 31.35
CA SER A 119 13.74 -0.58 30.88
C SER A 119 14.10 -0.93 29.44
N SER A 120 14.23 -2.22 29.13
CA SER A 120 14.37 -2.66 27.73
C SER A 120 13.20 -2.15 26.89
N THR A 121 11.98 -2.16 27.43
CA THR A 121 10.77 -1.59 26.80
C THR A 121 10.90 -0.12 26.34
N CYS A 122 11.84 0.64 26.92
CA CYS A 122 12.11 2.02 26.52
C CYS A 122 13.34 2.18 25.60
N ARG A 123 14.25 1.19 25.61
CA ARG A 123 15.51 1.20 24.86
C ARG A 123 15.44 0.42 23.56
N ASP A 124 14.62 -0.63 23.57
CA ASP A 124 14.17 -1.33 22.39
C ASP A 124 13.41 -0.31 21.54
N ARG A 125 14.08 0.18 20.50
CA ARG A 125 13.43 0.90 19.40
C ARG A 125 12.43 -0.07 18.81
N GLY A 126 11.19 0.00 19.30
CA GLY A 126 10.13 -0.97 19.01
C GLY A 126 10.13 -1.22 17.52
N ARG A 127 10.48 -2.45 17.12
CA ARG A 127 10.86 -2.78 15.74
C ARG A 127 9.74 -2.42 14.75
N ASP A 128 8.53 -2.38 15.30
CA ASP A 128 7.25 -2.30 14.62
C ASP A 128 6.41 -1.07 15.09
N LEU A 129 6.97 -0.16 15.91
CA LEU A 129 6.36 1.13 16.24
C LEU A 129 6.74 2.22 15.21
N PRO A 130 5.79 3.08 14.75
CA PRO A 130 6.09 4.14 13.78
C PRO A 130 7.12 5.17 14.26
N MET A 131 7.15 5.43 15.58
CA MET A 131 8.19 6.20 16.25
C MET A 131 8.68 5.42 17.47
N PRO A 132 10.01 5.25 17.67
CA PRO A 132 10.52 4.59 18.86
C PRO A 132 10.24 5.44 20.12
N PRO A 133 10.07 4.82 21.29
CA PRO A 133 9.99 5.55 22.56
C PRO A 133 11.25 6.42 22.78
N VAL A 134 11.05 7.59 23.37
CA VAL A 134 12.12 8.56 23.65
C VAL A 134 12.20 8.78 25.15
N CYS A 135 13.39 8.65 25.73
CA CYS A 135 13.62 9.05 27.11
C CYS A 135 13.69 10.58 27.19
N ASP A 136 12.82 11.18 27.98
CA ASP A 136 12.84 12.61 28.30
C ASP A 136 12.46 12.81 29.77
N ALA A 137 13.20 13.69 30.46
CA ALA A 137 13.10 13.94 31.91
C ALA A 137 13.06 12.66 32.80
N GLY A 138 13.63 11.52 32.33
CA GLY A 138 13.60 10.24 33.02
C GLY A 138 12.32 9.41 32.84
N ALA A 139 11.34 9.93 32.10
CA ALA A 139 10.13 9.21 31.68
C ALA A 139 10.30 8.63 30.27
N CYS A 140 9.74 7.45 30.04
CA CYS A 140 9.70 6.86 28.71
C CYS A 140 8.52 7.44 27.90
N ARG A 141 8.76 8.46 27.07
CA ARG A 141 7.71 9.11 26.26
C ARG A 141 7.46 8.37 24.96
N VAL A 142 6.22 8.39 24.51
CA VAL A 142 5.76 7.78 23.24
C VAL A 142 4.93 8.78 22.45
N TYR A 143 5.15 8.75 21.13
CA TYR A 143 4.46 9.55 20.13
C TYR A 143 3.76 8.58 19.19
N LEU A 144 2.45 8.74 19.05
CA LEU A 144 1.60 7.95 18.18
C LEU A 144 1.07 8.83 17.07
N SER A 145 1.06 8.30 15.85
CA SER A 145 0.48 8.92 14.66
C SER A 145 -0.27 7.85 13.88
N TYR A 146 -1.46 8.20 13.41
CA TYR A 146 -2.38 7.31 12.73
C TYR A 146 -2.57 7.71 11.26
N ALA A 147 -3.05 6.77 10.43
CA ALA A 147 -3.29 7.00 9.00
C ALA A 147 -4.32 8.12 8.74
N ASP A 148 -5.19 8.42 9.70
CA ASP A 148 -6.15 9.53 9.65
C ASP A 148 -5.56 10.89 10.09
N ALA A 149 -4.24 10.94 10.30
CA ALA A 149 -3.47 12.05 10.86
C ALA A 149 -3.86 12.45 12.30
N SER A 150 -4.62 11.62 13.03
CA SER A 150 -4.73 11.78 14.47
C SER A 150 -3.42 11.38 15.16
N THR A 151 -3.13 12.02 16.30
CA THR A 151 -1.89 11.82 17.06
C THR A 151 -2.16 11.73 18.55
N ALA A 152 -1.28 11.06 19.29
CA ALA A 152 -1.33 11.01 20.74
C ALA A 152 0.08 11.00 21.36
N GLU A 153 0.24 11.68 22.49
CA GLU A 153 1.49 11.74 23.24
C GLU A 153 1.26 11.34 24.70
N GLY A 154 2.18 10.52 25.23
CA GLY A 154 2.13 10.07 26.62
C GLY A 154 3.44 9.53 27.13
N ALA A 155 3.39 8.96 28.33
CA ALA A 155 4.46 8.13 28.89
C ALA A 155 4.04 6.66 28.93
N LEU A 156 4.95 5.73 28.66
CA LEU A 156 4.71 4.32 28.89
C LEU A 156 4.57 4.05 30.39
N ALA A 157 3.57 3.25 30.74
CA ALA A 157 3.29 2.79 32.08
C ALA A 157 2.94 1.30 32.07
N THR A 158 2.97 0.69 33.25
CA THR A 158 2.49 -0.66 33.52
C THR A 158 1.36 -0.60 34.53
N ASP A 159 0.29 -1.35 34.28
CA ASP A 159 -0.74 -1.62 35.28
C ASP A 159 -1.49 -2.92 34.93
N VAL A 160 -2.42 -3.35 35.77
CA VAL A 160 -3.16 -4.60 35.64
C VAL A 160 -4.47 -4.37 34.89
N PHE A 161 -4.55 -4.91 33.67
CA PHE A 161 -5.77 -4.98 32.88
C PHE A 161 -6.58 -6.22 33.27
N ARG A 162 -7.90 -6.09 33.34
CA ARG A 162 -8.85 -7.17 33.62
C ARG A 162 -9.98 -7.07 32.62
N VAL A 163 -10.18 -8.12 31.83
CA VAL A 163 -11.15 -8.14 30.74
C VAL A 163 -12.22 -9.16 31.08
N GLY A 164 -13.46 -8.69 31.30
CA GLY A 164 -14.57 -9.54 31.75
C GLY A 164 -14.24 -10.38 32.99
N ARG A 165 -14.17 -11.71 32.83
CA ARG A 165 -13.82 -12.69 33.87
C ARG A 165 -12.39 -13.26 33.73
N SER A 166 -11.53 -12.65 32.91
CA SER A 166 -10.13 -13.07 32.80
C SER A 166 -9.38 -12.90 34.12
N GLY A 167 -8.25 -13.60 34.25
CA GLY A 167 -7.26 -13.26 35.26
C GLY A 167 -6.70 -11.84 35.06
N PRO A 168 -6.05 -11.27 36.08
CA PRO A 168 -5.29 -10.03 35.95
C PRO A 168 -4.13 -10.20 34.98
N THR A 169 -4.07 -9.34 33.96
CA THR A 169 -2.95 -9.26 33.00
C THR A 169 -2.13 -8.00 33.30
N PRO A 170 -0.85 -8.12 33.73
CA PRO A 170 0.07 -6.99 33.74
C PRO A 170 0.35 -6.53 32.31
N THR A 171 0.07 -5.27 32.01
CA THR A 171 0.11 -4.70 30.66
C THR A 171 0.92 -3.42 30.65
N VAL A 172 1.89 -3.32 29.75
CA VAL A 172 2.50 -2.06 29.31
C VAL A 172 1.53 -1.33 28.39
N PHE A 173 1.25 -0.06 28.67
CA PHE A 173 0.35 0.78 27.89
C PHE A 173 0.84 2.24 27.86
N GLY A 174 0.38 3.02 26.87
CA GLY A 174 0.59 4.46 26.83
C GLY A 174 -0.37 5.19 27.78
N CYS A 175 0.17 5.85 28.80
CA CYS A 175 -0.56 6.79 29.65
C CYS A 175 -0.49 8.18 28.98
N VAL A 176 -1.49 8.47 28.16
CA VAL A 176 -1.53 9.62 27.23
C VAL A 176 -2.01 10.87 27.93
N SER A 177 -1.23 11.96 27.84
CA SER A 177 -1.58 13.28 28.38
C SER A 177 -2.39 14.12 27.40
N SER A 178 -2.22 13.87 26.10
CA SER A 178 -2.82 14.67 25.03
C SER A 178 -3.03 13.82 23.78
N ALA A 179 -4.23 13.88 23.20
CA ALA A 179 -4.55 13.28 21.92
C ALA A 179 -5.24 14.32 21.02
N TYR A 180 -4.83 14.40 19.76
CA TYR A 180 -5.45 15.22 18.73
C TYR A 180 -6.16 14.31 17.74
N SER A 181 -7.49 14.37 17.70
CA SER A 181 -8.33 13.50 16.88
C SER A 181 -9.34 14.29 16.04
N SER A 182 -9.83 13.64 14.98
CA SER A 182 -10.89 14.17 14.11
C SER A 182 -12.28 14.11 14.75
N ALA A 183 -12.49 13.22 15.73
CA ALA A 183 -13.67 13.20 16.58
C ALA A 183 -13.58 14.29 17.68
N ALA A 184 -14.74 14.73 18.19
CA ALA A 184 -14.79 15.82 19.17
C ALA A 184 -13.99 15.49 20.43
N ALA A 185 -12.95 16.29 20.69
CA ALA A 185 -12.23 16.34 21.95
C ALA A 185 -13.20 16.82 23.05
N GLY A 186 -13.85 15.86 23.71
CA GLY A 186 -14.83 16.10 24.78
C GLY A 186 -15.88 15.00 24.95
N ASP A 187 -16.27 14.26 23.90
CA ASP A 187 -17.55 13.52 23.93
C ASP A 187 -17.56 12.12 23.28
N SER A 188 -16.39 11.51 23.01
CA SER A 188 -16.34 10.06 22.75
C SER A 188 -16.18 9.33 24.09
N ASP A 189 -17.01 8.31 24.40
CA ASP A 189 -16.89 7.54 25.67
C ASP A 189 -15.59 6.72 25.77
N ALA A 190 -14.89 6.52 24.66
CA ALA A 190 -13.62 5.81 24.62
C ALA A 190 -12.51 6.61 25.31
N ALA A 191 -11.94 6.04 26.36
CA ALA A 191 -10.77 6.53 27.10
C ALA A 191 -9.47 6.44 26.30
N GLY A 192 -9.42 5.72 25.18
CA GLY A 192 -8.23 5.49 24.38
C GLY A 192 -8.39 4.27 23.47
N ILE A 193 -7.28 3.67 23.04
CA ILE A 193 -7.24 2.57 22.06
C ILE A 193 -6.67 1.30 22.72
N LEU A 194 -7.36 0.17 22.51
CA LEU A 194 -6.87 -1.17 22.81
C LEU A 194 -6.20 -1.72 21.54
N GLY A 195 -4.87 -1.68 21.51
CA GLY A 195 -4.07 -2.19 20.40
C GLY A 195 -4.08 -3.72 20.37
N MET A 196 -4.52 -4.28 19.25
CA MET A 196 -4.78 -5.71 19.06
C MET A 196 -3.95 -6.32 17.93
N ASN A 197 -2.97 -5.61 17.37
CA ASN A 197 -2.09 -6.16 16.32
C ASN A 197 -1.11 -7.23 16.87
N ARG A 198 -0.15 -7.69 16.07
CA ARG A 198 0.78 -8.79 16.43
C ARG A 198 2.08 -8.30 17.10
N GLY A 199 2.18 -7.02 17.42
CA GLY A 199 3.37 -6.39 17.99
C GLY A 199 3.54 -6.67 19.47
N SER A 200 4.73 -6.38 19.98
CA SER A 200 5.15 -6.66 21.35
C SER A 200 4.32 -5.95 22.43
N LEU A 201 3.85 -4.73 22.15
CA LEU A 201 3.07 -3.90 23.09
C LEU A 201 1.55 -4.04 22.89
N SER A 202 1.09 -4.93 22.02
CA SER A 202 -0.34 -5.20 21.84
C SER A 202 -0.93 -5.97 23.01
N PHE A 203 -2.21 -5.71 23.31
CA PHE A 203 -2.92 -6.44 24.36
C PHE A 203 -3.01 -7.94 24.05
N VAL A 204 -3.09 -8.30 22.77
CA VAL A 204 -3.10 -9.68 22.27
C VAL A 204 -1.80 -10.41 22.64
N THR A 205 -0.65 -9.81 22.33
CA THR A 205 0.66 -10.38 22.62
C THR A 205 0.93 -10.45 24.12
N GLN A 206 0.70 -9.34 24.84
CA GLN A 206 0.93 -9.26 26.28
C GLN A 206 0.02 -10.21 27.09
N SER A 207 -1.19 -10.48 26.61
CA SER A 207 -2.12 -11.45 27.22
C SER A 207 -1.94 -12.89 26.73
N ALA A 208 -0.93 -13.17 25.90
CA ALA A 208 -0.68 -14.47 25.26
C ALA A 208 -1.91 -15.05 24.51
N ILE A 209 -2.76 -14.18 23.95
CA ILE A 209 -3.95 -14.57 23.19
C ILE A 209 -3.51 -15.14 21.84
N ARG A 210 -3.82 -16.41 21.58
CA ARG A 210 -3.48 -17.11 20.32
C ARG A 210 -4.58 -17.07 19.26
N ARG A 211 -5.80 -16.72 19.66
CA ARG A 211 -6.97 -16.58 18.78
C ARG A 211 -7.96 -15.60 19.39
N PHE A 212 -8.53 -14.76 18.55
CA PHE A 212 -9.69 -13.94 18.89
C PHE A 212 -10.59 -13.78 17.67
N SER A 213 -11.85 -13.44 17.88
CA SER A 213 -12.80 -13.22 16.79
C SER A 213 -13.87 -12.21 17.20
N TYR A 214 -14.42 -11.47 16.24
CA TYR A 214 -15.57 -10.62 16.47
C TYR A 214 -16.62 -10.72 15.37
N CYS A 215 -17.83 -10.27 15.70
CA CYS A 215 -18.91 -10.06 14.73
C CYS A 215 -19.62 -8.75 15.06
N ILE A 216 -19.66 -7.84 14.08
CA ILE A 216 -20.23 -6.50 14.21
C ILE A 216 -21.64 -6.52 13.59
N PRO A 217 -22.71 -6.14 14.31
CA PRO A 217 -24.05 -6.06 13.75
C PRO A 217 -24.26 -4.76 12.95
N ASP A 218 -25.15 -4.85 11.96
CA ASP A 218 -25.63 -3.76 11.09
C ASP A 218 -26.70 -2.86 11.77
N ARG A 219 -26.81 -2.90 13.10
CA ARG A 219 -27.76 -2.10 13.91
C ARG A 219 -27.12 -1.75 15.25
N GLU A 220 -27.70 -0.78 15.97
CA GLU A 220 -27.28 -0.28 17.30
C GLU A 220 -27.44 -1.30 18.47
N THR A 221 -27.31 -2.59 18.17
CA THR A 221 -27.16 -3.66 19.15
C THR A 221 -25.68 -3.92 19.42
N ALA A 222 -25.33 -4.43 20.61
CA ALA A 222 -23.98 -4.92 20.84
C ALA A 222 -23.69 -6.16 19.98
N GLY A 223 -22.56 -6.13 19.27
CA GLY A 223 -21.89 -7.30 18.73
C GLY A 223 -21.11 -8.04 19.80
N VAL A 224 -20.27 -8.99 19.37
CA VAL A 224 -19.45 -9.80 20.27
C VAL A 224 -17.98 -9.71 19.88
N LEU A 225 -17.10 -9.62 20.88
CA LEU A 225 -15.68 -9.96 20.80
C LEU A 225 -15.44 -11.20 21.66
N LEU A 226 -14.81 -12.22 21.08
CA LEU A 226 -14.36 -13.43 21.75
C LEU A 226 -12.83 -13.45 21.84
N LEU A 227 -12.32 -13.67 23.05
CA LEU A 227 -10.89 -13.88 23.30
C LEU A 227 -10.67 -15.33 23.78
N GLY A 228 -9.72 -16.05 23.17
CA GLY A 228 -9.36 -17.41 23.57
C GLY A 228 -9.71 -18.50 22.55
N ALA A 229 -9.52 -19.75 22.96
CA ALA A 229 -9.41 -20.89 22.04
C ALA A 229 -10.73 -21.66 21.75
N ALA A 230 -11.86 -21.34 22.40
CA ALA A 230 -13.12 -21.93 21.99
C ALA A 230 -13.55 -21.33 20.65
N ALA A 231 -13.45 -22.17 19.63
CA ALA A 231 -14.45 -22.12 18.57
C ALA A 231 -15.83 -22.09 19.24
N PRO A 232 -16.72 -21.15 18.88
CA PRO A 232 -18.12 -21.22 19.27
C PRO A 232 -18.70 -22.61 18.98
N PRO A 233 -19.68 -23.10 19.78
CA PRO A 233 -20.15 -24.47 19.69
C PRO A 233 -20.50 -24.85 18.24
N PRO A 234 -20.07 -26.03 17.73
CA PRO A 234 -20.01 -26.34 16.30
C PRO A 234 -21.36 -26.31 15.56
N PHE A 235 -22.48 -26.21 16.27
CA PHE A 235 -23.82 -26.02 15.72
C PHE A 235 -24.16 -24.56 15.33
N PHE A 236 -23.34 -23.57 15.74
CA PHE A 236 -23.61 -22.15 15.50
C PHE A 236 -22.71 -21.49 14.44
N LEU A 237 -21.53 -22.05 14.16
CA LEU A 237 -20.57 -21.43 13.26
C LEU A 237 -20.97 -21.54 11.76
N PRO A 238 -20.88 -20.45 10.98
CA PRO A 238 -20.64 -20.56 9.55
C PRO A 238 -19.33 -21.33 9.30
N GLN A 239 -19.20 -22.01 8.16
CA GLN A 239 -17.85 -22.44 7.74
C GLN A 239 -17.05 -21.16 7.44
N LEU A 240 -15.92 -21.02 8.14
CA LEU A 240 -14.96 -19.94 7.91
C LEU A 240 -14.07 -20.31 6.73
N ASN A 241 -14.00 -19.41 5.75
CA ASN A 241 -12.96 -19.46 4.74
C ASN A 241 -11.77 -18.68 5.29
N TYR A 242 -10.58 -19.25 5.21
CA TYR A 242 -9.37 -18.66 5.78
C TYR A 242 -8.42 -18.16 4.69
N THR A 243 -7.81 -17.01 4.92
CA THR A 243 -6.71 -16.46 4.15
C THR A 243 -5.43 -16.44 5.01
N PRO A 244 -4.26 -16.87 4.48
CA PRO A 244 -3.01 -16.82 5.24
C PRO A 244 -2.56 -15.37 5.47
N LEU A 245 -1.89 -15.12 6.58
CA LEU A 245 -1.22 -13.84 6.82
C LEU A 245 0.02 -13.74 5.91
N VAL A 246 0.14 -12.62 5.20
CA VAL A 246 1.31 -12.31 4.37
C VAL A 246 2.52 -12.11 5.28
N GLN A 247 3.64 -12.74 4.92
CA GLN A 247 4.87 -12.70 5.72
C GLN A 247 6.02 -12.10 4.92
N ILE A 248 6.28 -10.81 5.12
CA ILE A 248 7.51 -10.15 4.66
C ILE A 248 8.41 -9.93 5.88
N SER A 249 9.55 -10.61 5.92
CA SER A 249 10.53 -10.49 7.00
C SER A 249 11.54 -9.35 6.80
N LEU A 250 11.63 -8.83 5.58
CA LEU A 250 12.44 -7.67 5.23
C LEU A 250 11.82 -6.40 5.86
N PRO A 251 12.60 -5.53 6.53
CA PRO A 251 12.08 -4.26 7.03
C PRO A 251 11.88 -3.29 5.86
N LEU A 252 10.65 -3.17 5.40
CA LEU A 252 10.24 -2.29 4.31
C LEU A 252 9.56 -1.01 4.86
N PRO A 253 9.82 0.18 4.28
CA PRO A 253 9.33 1.45 4.83
C PRO A 253 7.81 1.56 5.00
N TYR A 254 7.03 0.93 4.11
CA TYR A 254 5.57 1.02 4.09
C TYR A 254 4.87 -0.31 4.39
N PHE A 255 5.60 -1.36 4.84
CA PHE A 255 5.00 -2.63 5.27
C PHE A 255 5.02 -2.76 6.79
N ASP A 256 3.85 -2.69 7.42
CA ASP A 256 3.69 -3.02 8.84
C ASP A 256 3.80 -4.55 9.01
N ARG A 257 4.88 -5.04 9.63
CA ARG A 257 5.12 -6.48 9.81
C ARG A 257 4.23 -7.13 10.89
N VAL A 258 3.61 -6.33 11.75
CA VAL A 258 2.76 -6.77 12.86
C VAL A 258 1.27 -6.55 12.61
N ALA A 259 0.90 -5.81 11.56
CA ALA A 259 -0.44 -5.78 11.02
C ALA A 259 -0.98 -7.19 10.65
N TYR A 260 -2.30 -7.27 10.51
CA TYR A 260 -3.00 -8.44 9.97
C TYR A 260 -3.07 -8.35 8.44
N SER A 261 -1.90 -8.46 7.82
CA SER A 261 -1.72 -8.39 6.38
C SER A 261 -2.24 -9.66 5.70
N VAL A 262 -3.11 -9.52 4.70
CA VAL A 262 -3.66 -10.62 3.88
C VAL A 262 -3.37 -10.37 2.41
N GLN A 263 -3.46 -11.40 1.56
CA GLN A 263 -3.29 -11.24 0.11
C GLN A 263 -4.64 -11.00 -0.57
N LEU A 264 -4.78 -9.86 -1.25
CA LEU A 264 -5.93 -9.55 -2.10
C LEU A 264 -5.72 -10.18 -3.49
N ASP A 265 -6.60 -11.10 -3.89
CA ASP A 265 -6.56 -11.77 -5.20
C ASP A 265 -7.37 -11.03 -6.27
N GLY A 266 -8.34 -10.20 -5.86
CA GLY A 266 -9.16 -9.39 -6.76
C GLY A 266 -10.32 -8.67 -6.08
N ILE A 267 -11.04 -7.88 -6.87
CA ILE A 267 -12.26 -7.17 -6.45
C ILE A 267 -13.37 -7.53 -7.43
N ARG A 268 -14.59 -7.75 -6.95
CA ARG A 268 -15.76 -8.12 -7.75
C ARG A 268 -16.94 -7.20 -7.46
N VAL A 269 -17.56 -6.66 -8.51
CA VAL A 269 -18.74 -5.77 -8.44
C VAL A 269 -19.94 -6.50 -9.03
N GLY A 270 -20.90 -6.88 -8.18
CA GLY A 270 -21.98 -7.78 -8.55
C GLY A 270 -21.42 -9.12 -9.07
N GLY A 271 -21.66 -9.41 -10.34
CA GLY A 271 -21.09 -10.58 -11.03
C GLY A 271 -19.76 -10.35 -11.75
N ALA A 272 -19.28 -9.11 -11.86
CA ALA A 272 -18.10 -8.76 -12.65
C ALA A 272 -16.82 -8.76 -11.79
N LEU A 273 -15.88 -9.65 -12.09
CA LEU A 273 -14.50 -9.58 -11.56
C LEU A 273 -13.76 -8.46 -12.28
N LEU A 274 -13.14 -7.54 -11.54
CA LEU A 274 -12.45 -6.38 -12.11
C LEU A 274 -11.10 -6.77 -12.73
N PRO A 275 -10.72 -6.21 -13.89
CA PRO A 275 -9.48 -6.53 -14.58
C PRO A 275 -8.27 -5.79 -13.98
N ILE A 276 -8.04 -5.94 -12.68
CA ILE A 276 -6.92 -5.30 -11.97
C ILE A 276 -5.66 -6.16 -12.14
N PRO A 277 -4.51 -5.61 -12.59
CA PRO A 277 -3.26 -6.37 -12.68
C PRO A 277 -2.80 -6.86 -11.31
N LYS A 278 -2.31 -8.11 -11.23
CA LYS A 278 -1.88 -8.70 -9.95
C LYS A 278 -0.76 -7.92 -9.24
N SER A 279 0.11 -7.24 -10.01
CA SER A 279 1.17 -6.37 -9.47
C SER A 279 0.63 -5.19 -8.64
N VAL A 280 -0.62 -4.76 -8.88
CA VAL A 280 -1.29 -3.70 -8.11
C VAL A 280 -1.82 -4.22 -6.77
N LEU A 281 -2.11 -5.52 -6.68
CA LEU A 281 -2.76 -6.16 -5.52
C LEU A 281 -1.75 -6.83 -4.55
N VAL A 282 -0.45 -6.72 -4.82
CA VAL A 282 0.63 -7.23 -3.96
C VAL A 282 1.45 -6.05 -3.42
N PRO A 283 2.11 -6.19 -2.25
CA PRO A 283 3.06 -5.20 -1.79
C PRO A 283 4.21 -5.02 -2.80
N ASP A 284 4.58 -3.77 -3.08
CA ASP A 284 5.77 -3.43 -3.87
C ASP A 284 7.07 -3.63 -3.06
N HIS A 285 8.22 -3.38 -3.69
CA HIS A 285 9.53 -3.51 -3.03
C HIS A 285 9.76 -2.52 -1.88
N THR A 286 8.93 -1.48 -1.73
CA THR A 286 8.93 -0.55 -0.58
C THR A 286 7.94 -0.97 0.52
N GLY A 287 7.12 -1.98 0.25
CA GLY A 287 6.09 -2.48 1.15
C GLY A 287 4.70 -1.87 0.92
N ALA A 288 4.60 -0.85 0.07
CA ALA A 288 3.35 -0.17 -0.24
C ALA A 288 2.40 -1.10 -1.02
N GLY A 289 1.10 -0.98 -0.82
CA GLY A 289 0.12 -1.95 -1.34
C GLY A 289 -0.10 -3.19 -0.46
N GLN A 290 0.42 -3.18 0.76
CA GLN A 290 -0.03 -4.08 1.83
C GLN A 290 -1.55 -4.02 1.99
N THR A 291 -2.23 -5.17 2.13
CA THR A 291 -3.66 -5.23 2.47
C THR A 291 -3.85 -5.62 3.94
N VAL A 292 -4.29 -4.68 4.77
CA VAL A 292 -4.50 -4.86 6.21
C VAL A 292 -5.99 -5.06 6.52
N VAL A 293 -6.31 -6.07 7.34
CA VAL A 293 -7.65 -6.20 7.94
C VAL A 293 -7.65 -5.39 9.25
N ASP A 294 -8.46 -4.33 9.30
CA ASP A 294 -8.42 -3.35 10.39
C ASP A 294 -9.81 -3.03 10.98
N SER A 295 -9.89 -2.93 12.29
CA SER A 295 -11.06 -2.53 13.07
C SER A 295 -11.03 -1.06 13.49
N GLY A 296 -9.85 -0.43 13.54
CA GLY A 296 -9.69 1.00 13.83
C GLY A 296 -10.30 1.86 12.73
N SER A 297 -9.96 1.57 11.47
CA SER A 297 -10.49 2.23 10.28
C SER A 297 -11.98 1.95 10.06
N GLN A 298 -12.77 3.00 9.84
CA GLN A 298 -14.21 2.86 9.54
C GLN A 298 -14.46 2.23 8.17
N PHE A 299 -13.81 2.73 7.11
CA PHE A 299 -14.09 2.37 5.72
C PHE A 299 -12.98 1.54 5.08
N THR A 300 -13.26 0.97 3.91
CA THR A 300 -12.23 0.28 3.12
C THR A 300 -11.54 1.28 2.22
N PHE A 301 -10.22 1.23 2.17
CA PHE A 301 -9.38 2.07 1.31
C PHE A 301 -8.62 1.20 0.32
N LEU A 302 -8.53 1.69 -0.91
CA LEU A 302 -7.89 1.00 -2.03
C LEU A 302 -6.90 1.95 -2.71
N LEU A 303 -5.73 1.44 -3.12
CA LEU A 303 -4.80 2.20 -3.98
C LEU A 303 -5.53 2.68 -5.25
N ALA A 304 -5.19 3.87 -5.74
CA ALA A 304 -5.89 4.54 -6.83
C ALA A 304 -6.22 3.64 -8.05
N PRO A 305 -5.34 2.76 -8.58
CA PRO A 305 -5.68 1.95 -9.75
C PRO A 305 -6.77 0.90 -9.47
N ALA A 306 -6.86 0.38 -8.25
CA ALA A 306 -7.92 -0.54 -7.84
C ALA A 306 -9.21 0.19 -7.46
N TYR A 307 -9.10 1.38 -6.85
CA TYR A 307 -10.23 2.27 -6.58
C TYR A 307 -10.93 2.71 -7.88
N GLU A 308 -10.16 3.17 -8.87
CA GLU A 308 -10.73 3.64 -10.15
C GLU A 308 -11.39 2.49 -10.93
N ALA A 309 -10.79 1.29 -10.94
CA ALA A 309 -11.43 0.10 -11.51
C ALA A 309 -12.78 -0.23 -10.84
N LEU A 310 -12.86 -0.10 -9.51
CA LEU A 310 -14.10 -0.28 -8.74
C LEU A 310 -15.14 0.78 -9.10
N LYS A 311 -14.75 2.05 -9.10
CA LYS A 311 -15.57 3.22 -9.40
C LYS A 311 -16.17 3.15 -10.81
N VAL A 312 -15.35 2.86 -11.83
CA VAL A 312 -15.79 2.72 -13.23
C VAL A 312 -16.86 1.65 -13.36
N GLU A 313 -16.64 0.45 -12.81
CA GLU A 313 -17.60 -0.65 -12.93
C GLU A 313 -18.86 -0.43 -12.09
N PHE A 314 -18.74 0.17 -10.91
CA PHE A 314 -19.88 0.51 -10.07
C PHE A 314 -20.78 1.56 -10.74
N LEU A 315 -20.19 2.62 -11.31
CA LEU A 315 -20.92 3.62 -12.10
C LEU A 315 -21.59 2.99 -13.32
N ARG A 316 -20.89 2.11 -14.05
CA ARG A 316 -21.44 1.39 -15.20
C ARG A 316 -22.66 0.54 -14.85
N GLN A 317 -22.63 -0.16 -13.72
CA GLN A 317 -23.75 -0.99 -13.25
C GLN A 317 -24.89 -0.18 -12.57
N THR A 318 -24.67 1.08 -12.22
CA THR A 318 -25.66 1.95 -11.55
C THR A 318 -26.16 3.11 -12.43
N GLN A 319 -25.71 3.20 -13.68
CA GLN A 319 -26.17 4.17 -14.68
C GLN A 319 -27.71 4.15 -14.80
N GLY A 320 -28.33 5.33 -14.70
CA GLY A 320 -29.79 5.49 -14.73
C GLY A 320 -30.52 5.04 -13.45
N ARG A 321 -29.82 4.53 -12.43
CA ARG A 321 -30.38 4.14 -11.12
C ARG A 321 -29.92 5.05 -9.99
N LEU A 322 -28.70 5.55 -10.07
CA LEU A 322 -28.15 6.59 -9.21
C LEU A 322 -27.85 7.83 -10.05
N THR A 323 -28.12 9.01 -9.50
CA THR A 323 -27.76 10.30 -10.11
C THR A 323 -26.44 10.76 -9.48
N PRO A 324 -25.33 10.85 -10.24
CA PRO A 324 -24.09 11.40 -9.71
C PRO A 324 -24.28 12.81 -9.14
N LEU A 325 -23.45 13.15 -8.15
CA LEU A 325 -23.45 14.47 -7.52
C LEU A 325 -23.16 15.56 -8.57
N GLY A 326 -22.13 15.33 -9.41
CA GLY A 326 -21.70 16.26 -10.46
C GLY A 326 -20.72 17.34 -9.98
N GLU A 327 -20.22 17.22 -8.75
CA GLU A 327 -19.22 18.11 -8.13
C GLU A 327 -17.89 17.34 -8.05
N PRO A 328 -16.96 17.50 -9.01
CA PRO A 328 -15.72 16.71 -9.05
C PRO A 328 -14.76 17.02 -7.88
N ASP A 329 -14.83 18.25 -7.34
CA ASP A 329 -14.02 18.68 -6.20
C ASP A 329 -14.59 18.23 -4.85
N PHE A 330 -15.79 17.65 -4.81
CA PHE A 330 -16.40 17.15 -3.58
C PHE A 330 -15.87 15.76 -3.24
N VAL A 331 -14.97 15.70 -2.25
CA VAL A 331 -14.42 14.44 -1.74
C VAL A 331 -14.85 14.25 -0.28
N PHE A 332 -15.80 13.33 -0.05
CA PHE A 332 -16.29 13.05 1.30
C PHE A 332 -15.19 12.37 2.14
N GLN A 333 -14.96 12.92 3.34
CA GLN A 333 -13.87 12.51 4.25
C GLN A 333 -12.47 12.46 3.61
N GLY A 334 -12.22 13.29 2.59
CA GLY A 334 -10.92 13.38 1.91
C GLY A 334 -10.53 12.16 1.06
N ALA A 335 -11.35 11.10 1.01
CA ALA A 335 -11.03 9.88 0.26
C ALA A 335 -12.14 9.38 -0.69
N MET A 336 -13.41 9.80 -0.51
CA MET A 336 -14.55 9.30 -1.29
C MET A 336 -15.05 10.34 -2.29
N ASP A 337 -14.58 10.25 -3.53
CA ASP A 337 -14.95 11.16 -4.65
C ASP A 337 -16.26 10.75 -5.37
N THR A 338 -16.75 9.52 -5.14
CA THR A 338 -17.82 8.92 -5.93
C THR A 338 -19.16 9.05 -5.20
N CYS A 339 -19.79 10.21 -5.35
CA CYS A 339 -21.01 10.59 -4.64
C CYS A 339 -22.23 10.79 -5.56
N PHE A 340 -23.41 10.62 -4.96
CA PHE A 340 -24.72 10.57 -5.62
C PHE A 340 -25.75 11.39 -4.84
N ARG A 341 -26.77 11.89 -5.56
CA ARG A 341 -27.94 12.56 -4.98
C ARG A 341 -29.11 11.59 -4.84
N LEU A 342 -29.65 11.49 -3.62
CA LEU A 342 -30.86 10.71 -3.32
C LEU A 342 -31.82 11.55 -2.49
N LYS A 343 -33.13 11.42 -2.73
CA LYS A 343 -34.17 12.14 -1.98
C LYS A 343 -33.99 11.95 -0.48
N SER A 344 -33.93 13.04 0.29
CA SER A 344 -33.37 13.05 1.65
C SER A 344 -33.95 12.06 2.66
N MET A 345 -35.20 11.60 2.45
CA MET A 345 -35.90 10.61 3.29
C MET A 345 -35.93 9.17 2.71
N ALA A 346 -35.34 8.94 1.54
CA ALA A 346 -35.36 7.63 0.88
C ALA A 346 -34.04 6.86 1.13
N PRO A 347 -34.09 5.56 1.47
CA PRO A 347 -32.90 4.72 1.48
C PRO A 347 -32.35 4.50 0.05
N PRO A 348 -31.10 4.03 -0.09
CA PRO A 348 -30.55 3.63 -1.38
C PRO A 348 -31.45 2.64 -2.15
N PRO A 349 -31.53 2.73 -3.48
CA PRO A 349 -32.33 1.80 -4.29
C PRO A 349 -31.98 0.34 -3.99
N ARG A 350 -32.98 -0.53 -3.83
CA ARG A 350 -32.73 -1.96 -3.59
C ARG A 350 -31.99 -2.60 -4.77
N GLY A 351 -31.08 -3.53 -4.46
CA GLY A 351 -30.33 -4.27 -5.47
C GLY A 351 -29.29 -3.43 -6.20
N LEU A 352 -28.62 -2.50 -5.52
CA LEU A 352 -27.30 -2.02 -5.96
C LEU A 352 -26.33 -3.21 -6.04
N PRO A 353 -25.34 -3.18 -6.95
CA PRO A 353 -24.34 -4.23 -7.03
C PRO A 353 -23.49 -4.25 -5.75
N GLY A 354 -23.42 -5.40 -5.10
CA GLY A 354 -22.51 -5.62 -3.97
C GLY A 354 -21.05 -5.61 -4.42
N VAL A 355 -20.13 -5.30 -3.50
CA VAL A 355 -18.69 -5.31 -3.75
C VAL A 355 -18.05 -6.36 -2.86
N ALA A 356 -17.30 -7.29 -3.45
CA ALA A 356 -16.56 -8.33 -2.76
C ALA A 356 -15.05 -8.15 -2.95
N LEU A 357 -14.31 -8.15 -1.85
CA LEU A 357 -12.86 -8.27 -1.82
C LEU A 357 -12.53 -9.76 -1.73
N LEU A 358 -11.84 -10.28 -2.75
CA LEU A 358 -11.49 -11.69 -2.86
C LEU A 358 -10.09 -11.89 -2.28
N LEU A 359 -9.96 -12.71 -1.24
CA LEU A 359 -8.70 -12.93 -0.54
C LEU A 359 -8.12 -14.31 -0.88
N GLN A 360 -6.80 -14.42 -0.92
CA GLN A 360 -6.10 -15.67 -1.18
C GLN A 360 -6.58 -16.78 -0.24
N GLY A 361 -6.86 -17.97 -0.78
CA GLY A 361 -7.45 -19.08 -0.01
C GLY A 361 -8.98 -19.11 -0.01
N GLY A 362 -9.64 -18.17 -0.67
CA GLY A 362 -11.09 -18.18 -0.90
C GLY A 362 -11.93 -17.53 0.21
N ALA A 363 -11.29 -16.76 1.11
CA ALA A 363 -12.02 -15.86 2.00
C ALA A 363 -12.53 -14.65 1.20
N GLU A 364 -13.74 -14.18 1.49
CA GLU A 364 -14.30 -12.98 0.85
C GLU A 364 -14.83 -12.03 1.92
N VAL A 365 -14.59 -10.72 1.75
CA VAL A 365 -15.25 -9.66 2.53
C VAL A 365 -16.20 -8.92 1.61
N THR A 366 -17.50 -8.97 1.89
CA THR A 366 -18.55 -8.49 0.97
C THR A 366 -19.45 -7.45 1.61
N VAL A 367 -19.61 -6.31 0.94
CA VAL A 367 -20.63 -5.30 1.25
C VAL A 367 -21.75 -5.38 0.21
N GLU A 368 -23.00 -5.39 0.68
CA GLU A 368 -24.18 -5.53 -0.16
C GLU A 368 -25.31 -4.59 0.31
N GLY A 369 -26.25 -4.32 -0.58
CA GLY A 369 -27.46 -3.55 -0.28
C GLY A 369 -27.15 -2.07 -0.02
N GLU A 370 -27.78 -1.52 1.00
CA GLU A 370 -27.71 -0.09 1.31
C GLU A 370 -26.30 0.33 1.79
N ARG A 371 -25.55 -0.57 2.46
CA ARG A 371 -24.18 -0.32 2.98
C ARG A 371 -23.12 -0.05 1.91
N VAL A 372 -23.37 -0.37 0.64
CA VAL A 372 -22.44 -0.05 -0.46
C VAL A 372 -22.33 1.47 -0.64
N LEU A 373 -23.36 2.22 -0.24
CA LEU A 373 -23.31 3.66 -0.10
C LEU A 373 -23.29 4.06 1.38
N TYR A 374 -22.71 5.20 1.69
CA TYR A 374 -22.74 5.83 3.00
C TYR A 374 -23.29 7.26 2.88
N ARG A 375 -24.19 7.64 3.77
CA ARG A 375 -24.80 8.98 3.76
C ARG A 375 -23.80 10.01 4.28
N ALA A 376 -23.53 11.05 3.50
CA ALA A 376 -22.79 12.21 3.97
C ALA A 376 -23.72 13.06 4.84
N GLU A 377 -23.75 12.77 6.14
CA GLU A 377 -24.62 13.46 7.11
C GLU A 377 -24.29 14.97 7.14
N GLY A 378 -25.32 15.81 7.07
CA GLY A 378 -25.19 17.27 6.93
C GLY A 378 -25.10 17.77 5.49
N GLU A 379 -24.70 16.93 4.54
CA GLU A 379 -24.58 17.30 3.13
C GLU A 379 -25.89 17.13 2.38
N THR A 380 -26.41 18.23 1.85
CA THR A 380 -27.61 18.25 1.01
C THR A 380 -27.40 19.14 -0.22
N ARG A 381 -28.11 18.83 -1.31
CA ARG A 381 -28.14 19.61 -2.55
C ARG A 381 -29.58 19.65 -3.08
N GLY A 382 -30.19 20.84 -3.12
CA GLY A 382 -31.56 21.02 -3.62
C GLY A 382 -32.64 20.23 -2.85
N GLY A 383 -32.39 19.85 -1.59
CA GLY A 383 -33.28 18.99 -0.79
C GLY A 383 -33.03 17.49 -0.91
N ASP A 384 -32.14 17.05 -1.81
CA ASP A 384 -31.61 15.68 -1.82
C ASP A 384 -30.45 15.57 -0.81
N ALA A 385 -30.31 14.40 -0.18
CA ALA A 385 -29.13 14.04 0.62
C ALA A 385 -28.02 13.50 -0.28
N VAL A 386 -26.77 13.76 0.11
CA VAL A 386 -25.59 13.22 -0.56
C VAL A 386 -25.24 11.85 0.02
N TRP A 387 -24.97 10.88 -0.85
CA TRP A 387 -24.49 9.54 -0.48
C TRP A 387 -23.27 9.19 -1.33
N CYS A 388 -22.21 8.68 -0.71
CA CYS A 388 -20.97 8.32 -1.39
C CYS A 388 -20.74 6.82 -1.38
N LEU A 389 -20.03 6.30 -2.37
CA LEU A 389 -19.51 4.93 -2.36
C LEU A 389 -18.69 4.73 -1.08
N SER A 390 -18.94 3.66 -0.33
CA SER A 390 -18.32 3.47 1.00
C SER A 390 -16.85 3.06 0.97
N PHE A 391 -16.22 3.03 -0.20
CA PHE A 391 -14.79 2.81 -0.40
C PHE A 391 -14.08 4.15 -0.63
N GLY A 392 -12.88 4.32 -0.09
CA GLY A 392 -12.03 5.48 -0.33
C GLY A 392 -10.83 5.17 -1.22
N ASN A 393 -10.36 6.18 -1.95
CA ASN A 393 -9.05 6.17 -2.59
C ASN A 393 -7.98 6.47 -1.53
N SER A 394 -7.05 5.54 -1.29
CA SER A 394 -5.97 5.73 -0.32
C SER A 394 -4.99 6.83 -0.74
N ASP A 395 -4.83 7.09 -2.04
CA ASP A 395 -3.87 8.05 -2.57
C ASP A 395 -4.30 9.51 -2.34
N LEU A 396 -5.56 9.76 -1.95
CA LEU A 396 -6.07 11.08 -1.54
C LEU A 396 -5.81 11.39 -0.05
N VAL A 397 -5.30 10.41 0.70
CA VAL A 397 -4.91 10.51 2.11
C VAL A 397 -3.45 10.05 2.26
N PRO A 398 -2.74 10.31 3.38
CA PRO A 398 -1.33 9.91 3.53
C PRO A 398 -1.17 8.41 3.84
N MET A 399 -1.73 7.53 3.01
CA MET A 399 -1.76 6.08 3.22
C MET A 399 -1.40 5.31 1.94
N SER A 400 -0.28 4.59 1.97
CA SER A 400 0.20 3.77 0.83
C SER A 400 -0.17 2.29 0.98
N ALA A 401 -1.38 1.99 1.46
CA ALA A 401 -1.85 0.64 1.78
C ALA A 401 -3.33 0.45 1.48
N TYR A 402 -3.72 -0.80 1.19
CA TYR A 402 -5.11 -1.23 1.22
C TYR A 402 -5.51 -1.51 2.67
N VAL A 403 -6.68 -1.03 3.07
CA VAL A 403 -7.21 -1.27 4.42
C VAL A 403 -8.65 -1.72 4.32
N ILE A 404 -9.00 -2.85 4.94
CA ILE A 404 -10.36 -3.38 4.98
C ILE A 404 -11.00 -2.95 6.31
N GLY A 405 -11.67 -1.80 6.33
CA GLY A 405 -12.25 -1.22 7.55
C GLY A 405 -13.57 -1.84 8.01
N HIS A 406 -13.96 -1.53 9.25
CA HIS A 406 -15.01 -2.26 9.97
C HIS A 406 -16.43 -2.14 9.38
N HIS A 407 -16.75 -1.08 8.63
CA HIS A 407 -18.03 -0.95 7.89
C HIS A 407 -18.27 -2.12 6.92
N HIS A 408 -17.20 -2.63 6.31
CA HIS A 408 -17.24 -3.76 5.39
C HIS A 408 -17.24 -5.12 6.11
N GLN A 409 -16.84 -5.12 7.39
CA GLN A 409 -16.87 -6.29 8.27
C GLN A 409 -18.19 -6.42 9.05
N GLN A 410 -19.14 -5.49 8.87
CA GLN A 410 -20.50 -5.63 9.41
C GLN A 410 -21.23 -6.84 8.81
N ASN A 411 -21.89 -7.60 9.68
CA ASN A 411 -22.48 -8.92 9.40
C ASN A 411 -21.45 -9.95 8.83
N VAL A 412 -20.17 -9.80 9.18
CA VAL A 412 -19.12 -10.77 8.94
C VAL A 412 -18.59 -11.26 10.29
N TRP A 413 -18.38 -12.56 10.41
CA TRP A 413 -17.56 -13.14 11.46
C TRP A 413 -16.11 -13.07 11.03
N VAL A 414 -15.29 -12.32 11.76
CA VAL A 414 -13.85 -12.19 11.51
C VAL A 414 -13.09 -12.88 12.64
N GLU A 415 -12.26 -13.85 12.31
CA GLU A 415 -11.42 -14.60 13.25
C GLU A 415 -9.94 -14.41 12.92
N TYR A 416 -9.13 -14.09 13.93
CA TYR A 416 -7.69 -13.98 13.84
C TYR A 416 -7.07 -15.21 14.52
N ASP A 417 -6.63 -16.18 13.71
CA ASP A 417 -6.07 -17.45 14.16
C ASP A 417 -4.53 -17.37 14.11
N LEU A 418 -3.95 -16.81 15.17
CA LEU A 418 -2.54 -16.41 15.23
C LEU A 418 -1.61 -17.63 15.29
N GLU A 419 -2.08 -18.70 15.92
CA GLU A 419 -1.39 -20.00 16.00
C GLU A 419 -1.16 -20.59 14.59
N ASN A 420 -2.15 -20.47 13.70
CA ASN A 420 -2.04 -20.91 12.31
C ASN A 420 -1.71 -19.78 11.32
N ARG A 421 -1.43 -18.56 11.82
CA ARG A 421 -1.09 -17.36 11.03
C ARG A 421 -2.07 -17.08 9.88
N ARG A 422 -3.36 -16.98 10.18
CA ARG A 422 -4.43 -16.78 9.17
C ARG A 422 -5.61 -15.97 9.72
N VAL A 423 -6.35 -15.33 8.83
CA VAL A 423 -7.62 -14.64 9.13
C VAL A 423 -8.77 -15.43 8.51
N GLY A 424 -9.81 -15.72 9.28
CA GLY A 424 -11.04 -16.36 8.83
C GLY A 424 -12.16 -15.34 8.63
N ALA A 425 -12.89 -15.44 7.52
CA ALA A 425 -14.06 -14.62 7.25
C ALA A 425 -15.27 -15.50 6.84
N SER A 426 -16.47 -15.13 7.28
CA SER A 426 -17.73 -15.71 6.78
C SER A 426 -18.94 -14.84 7.12
N SER A 427 -19.95 -14.82 6.27
CA SER A 427 -21.17 -14.02 6.47
C SER A 427 -21.98 -14.53 7.67
N ALA A 428 -22.30 -13.65 8.62
CA ALA A 428 -22.95 -14.00 9.88
C ALA A 428 -23.85 -12.87 10.41
N PHE A 429 -25.07 -13.20 10.86
CA PHE A 429 -25.83 -12.29 11.72
C PHE A 429 -25.67 -12.71 13.18
N ALA A 430 -24.93 -11.92 13.95
CA ALA A 430 -24.93 -11.99 15.41
C ALA A 430 -26.16 -11.25 15.97
N LYS A 431 -26.92 -11.93 16.84
CA LYS A 431 -27.92 -11.29 17.70
C LYS A 431 -27.70 -11.77 19.14
N ILE A 432 -27.23 -10.88 20.00
CA ILE A 432 -27.12 -11.15 21.43
C ILE A 432 -28.54 -11.15 22.02
N SER A 433 -28.93 -12.27 22.63
CA SER A 433 -30.12 -12.36 23.48
C SER A 433 -29.88 -11.56 24.77
N GLN A 434 -30.92 -11.05 25.42
CA GLN A 434 -30.80 -10.35 26.71
C GLN A 434 -30.37 -11.27 27.87
N ASP A 435 -30.27 -12.58 27.63
CA ASP A 435 -29.72 -13.55 28.58
C ASP A 435 -28.25 -13.86 28.24
N PRO A 436 -27.28 -13.51 29.11
CA PRO A 436 -25.85 -13.65 28.85
C PRO A 436 -25.36 -15.11 28.72
N ALA A 437 -26.23 -16.11 28.93
CA ALA A 437 -25.94 -17.51 28.65
C ALA A 437 -26.40 -17.99 27.25
N SER A 438 -27.12 -17.16 26.46
CA SER A 438 -27.70 -17.58 25.18
C SER A 438 -27.25 -16.71 23.98
N PHE A 439 -26.22 -17.16 23.27
CA PHE A 439 -25.80 -16.56 22.00
C PHE A 439 -26.51 -17.26 20.83
N SER A 440 -27.13 -16.48 19.93
CA SER A 440 -27.83 -17.01 18.76
C SER A 440 -27.28 -16.41 17.46
N LEU A 441 -26.42 -17.17 16.79
CA LEU A 441 -26.05 -16.89 15.40
C LEU A 441 -27.18 -17.32 14.46
N SER A 442 -27.54 -16.46 13.52
CA SER A 442 -28.43 -16.81 12.42
C SER A 442 -27.69 -16.65 11.09
N ARG A 443 -27.85 -17.63 10.17
CA ARG A 443 -27.49 -17.40 8.77
C ARG A 443 -28.48 -16.40 8.18
N PHE A 444 -28.01 -15.58 7.23
CA PHE A 444 -28.91 -14.78 6.39
C PHE A 444 -30.10 -15.64 5.92
N PRO A 445 -31.35 -15.19 6.08
CA PRO A 445 -32.45 -15.83 5.38
C PRO A 445 -32.12 -15.73 3.89
N ARG A 446 -31.95 -16.88 3.22
CA ARG A 446 -31.84 -16.91 1.75
C ARG A 446 -32.98 -16.07 1.20
N ALA A 447 -32.65 -15.06 0.39
CA ALA A 447 -33.64 -14.33 -0.37
C ALA A 447 -34.58 -15.35 -1.01
N SER A 448 -35.89 -15.19 -0.79
CA SER A 448 -36.88 -16.21 -1.07
C SER A 448 -37.03 -16.42 -2.57
N THR A 449 -36.14 -17.25 -3.13
CA THR A 449 -36.30 -17.86 -4.43
C THR A 449 -37.54 -18.73 -4.34
N ALA A 450 -38.66 -18.18 -4.81
CA ALA A 450 -39.92 -18.88 -4.92
C ALA A 450 -39.68 -20.15 -5.75
N ARG A 451 -39.67 -21.31 -5.08
CA ARG A 451 -39.46 -22.62 -5.72
C ARG A 451 -40.60 -22.93 -6.69
N ARG A 452 -40.52 -22.43 -7.92
CA ARG A 452 -41.10 -23.16 -9.05
C ARG A 452 -40.24 -24.39 -9.26
N ARG A 453 -40.80 -25.56 -8.94
CA ARG A 453 -40.18 -26.86 -9.16
C ARG A 453 -40.09 -27.12 -10.67
N THR A 454 -38.94 -26.86 -11.27
CA THR A 454 -38.60 -27.45 -12.57
C THR A 454 -37.90 -28.78 -12.32
N ARG A 455 -38.52 -29.89 -12.69
CA ARG A 455 -37.84 -31.20 -12.72
C ARG A 455 -36.87 -31.18 -13.90
N ILE A 456 -35.57 -31.21 -13.63
CA ILE A 456 -34.58 -31.57 -14.63
C ILE A 456 -34.48 -33.09 -14.61
N VAL A 457 -34.91 -33.74 -15.70
CA VAL A 457 -34.55 -35.12 -16.02
C VAL A 457 -33.38 -35.03 -16.98
N ALA A 458 -32.21 -35.51 -16.57
CA ALA A 458 -31.08 -35.64 -17.46
C ALA A 458 -31.25 -36.92 -18.30
N VAL A 459 -31.19 -36.78 -19.62
CA VAL A 459 -30.90 -37.88 -20.54
C VAL A 459 -29.68 -37.42 -21.33
N ALA A 460 -28.62 -38.22 -21.29
CA ALA A 460 -27.46 -38.01 -22.13
C ALA A 460 -27.62 -38.85 -23.39
N ASP A 461 -27.60 -38.20 -24.55
CA ASP A 461 -26.92 -38.76 -25.72
C ASP A 461 -26.48 -37.64 -26.67
N GLY A 462 -25.57 -37.96 -27.60
CA GLY A 462 -24.70 -36.97 -28.24
C GLY A 462 -25.30 -36.08 -29.33
N SER A 463 -24.54 -35.02 -29.63
CA SER A 463 -24.59 -34.15 -30.83
C SER A 463 -25.46 -32.88 -30.78
N ILE A 464 -24.75 -31.74 -30.92
CA ILE A 464 -25.24 -30.39 -31.29
C ILE A 464 -26.17 -29.70 -30.28
N LEU A 465 -25.66 -28.62 -29.64
CA LEU A 465 -26.45 -27.72 -28.80
C LEU A 465 -26.72 -26.39 -29.52
N SER A 466 -27.93 -26.20 -30.01
CA SER A 466 -28.47 -24.91 -30.42
C SER A 466 -29.49 -24.43 -29.37
N VAL A 467 -29.30 -23.21 -28.85
CA VAL A 467 -30.14 -22.66 -27.77
C VAL A 467 -31.27 -21.82 -28.37
N LEU A 468 -32.50 -22.32 -28.30
CA LEU A 468 -33.71 -21.58 -28.67
C LEU A 468 -34.42 -21.06 -27.42
N VAL A 469 -34.52 -19.74 -27.27
CA VAL A 469 -35.30 -19.11 -26.18
C VAL A 469 -36.71 -18.83 -26.69
N THR A 470 -37.70 -19.61 -26.23
CA THR A 470 -39.12 -19.33 -26.49
C THR A 470 -39.79 -18.72 -25.26
N GLY A 471 -40.22 -17.46 -25.37
CA GLY A 471 -41.10 -16.81 -24.41
C GLY A 471 -42.57 -17.03 -24.74
N ALA A 472 -43.40 -17.33 -23.74
CA ALA A 472 -44.86 -17.38 -23.84
C ALA A 472 -45.46 -16.85 -22.53
N GLY A 473 -46.49 -16.00 -22.50
CA GLY A 473 -47.14 -15.23 -23.57
C GLY A 473 -47.67 -13.91 -22.96
N GLY A 474 -48.52 -13.10 -23.58
CA GLY A 474 -49.22 -13.25 -24.85
C GLY A 474 -50.62 -12.60 -24.75
N ARG A 475 -50.92 -11.63 -25.63
CA ARG A 475 -52.29 -11.24 -25.99
C ARG A 475 -52.29 -10.72 -27.43
N THR A 476 -53.24 -11.21 -28.21
CA THR A 476 -53.31 -11.10 -29.66
C THR A 476 -54.19 -9.94 -30.12
N GLY A 477 -53.76 -9.24 -31.16
CA GLY A 477 -54.59 -8.39 -32.02
C GLY A 477 -54.15 -8.60 -33.46
N VAL A 478 -55.09 -8.88 -34.37
CA VAL A 478 -54.81 -9.29 -35.76
C VAL A 478 -54.89 -8.08 -36.69
N HIS A 479 -53.92 -7.93 -37.59
CA HIS A 479 -54.15 -7.40 -38.93
C HIS A 479 -53.08 -7.88 -39.92
N THR A 480 -53.52 -8.17 -41.16
CA THR A 480 -52.71 -8.75 -42.24
C THR A 480 -52.54 -7.78 -43.41
N ARG A 481 -51.33 -7.74 -44.00
CA ARG A 481 -50.96 -7.64 -45.44
C ARG A 481 -49.45 -7.43 -45.54
N GLU A 482 -48.70 -8.25 -46.28
CA GLU A 482 -48.50 -8.32 -47.75
C GLU A 482 -47.57 -7.21 -48.29
N ASP A 483 -46.76 -7.62 -49.27
CA ASP A 483 -45.71 -6.88 -50.01
C ASP A 483 -44.47 -6.45 -49.18
N GLY A 484 -43.21 -6.69 -49.58
CA GLY A 484 -42.69 -7.41 -50.74
C GLY A 484 -41.69 -6.58 -51.54
N ASN A 485 -40.38 -6.66 -51.24
CA ASN A 485 -39.34 -6.56 -52.28
C ASN A 485 -37.93 -6.99 -51.83
N VAL A 486 -37.10 -7.34 -52.82
CA VAL A 486 -35.72 -7.83 -52.69
C VAL A 486 -34.76 -6.92 -53.44
N ALA A 487 -33.70 -6.47 -52.77
CA ALA A 487 -32.39 -6.03 -53.29
C ALA A 487 -31.53 -5.62 -52.06
N GLY A 488 -30.21 -5.68 -52.04
CA GLY A 488 -29.22 -6.12 -53.03
C GLY A 488 -27.85 -5.86 -52.41
N LEU A 489 -26.92 -6.82 -52.50
CA LEU A 489 -25.58 -6.70 -51.93
C LEU A 489 -24.69 -5.89 -52.88
N ASP A 490 -23.95 -4.88 -52.40
CA ASP A 490 -22.88 -4.27 -53.19
C ASP A 490 -21.63 -3.94 -52.36
N THR A 491 -20.50 -4.45 -52.84
CA THR A 491 -19.15 -4.23 -52.32
C THR A 491 -18.46 -3.13 -53.11
N TYR A 492 -17.86 -2.14 -52.44
CA TYR A 492 -17.17 -1.06 -53.13
C TYR A 492 -15.68 -1.36 -53.35
N THR A 493 -15.29 -1.60 -54.61
CA THR A 493 -13.89 -1.66 -55.07
C THR A 493 -13.65 -0.57 -56.11
N GLY A 494 -12.58 0.23 -55.96
CA GLY A 494 -12.26 1.32 -56.89
C GLY A 494 -10.77 1.41 -57.25
N SER A 495 -10.40 0.89 -58.42
CA SER A 495 -9.22 1.32 -59.19
C SER A 495 -9.60 2.52 -60.09
N GLY A 496 -8.75 3.43 -60.54
CA GLY A 496 -7.28 3.56 -60.53
C GLY A 496 -6.86 4.54 -61.65
N LYS A 497 -5.55 4.62 -62.00
CA LYS A 497 -4.90 5.52 -63.02
C LYS A 497 -4.63 6.96 -62.52
N ASN A 498 -3.52 7.63 -62.83
CA ASN A 498 -2.37 7.37 -63.74
C ASN A 498 -1.08 8.02 -63.17
N ALA A 499 0.10 7.43 -63.43
CA ALA A 499 1.34 8.11 -63.91
C ALA A 499 2.57 7.18 -63.75
N ASP A 500 3.33 6.99 -64.83
CA ASP A 500 4.60 6.27 -64.83
C ASP A 500 5.80 7.20 -64.53
N SER A 501 6.86 6.58 -64.00
CA SER A 501 8.28 6.92 -64.20
C SER A 501 9.04 7.74 -63.14
N ILE A 502 10.30 7.30 -62.96
CA ILE A 502 11.45 7.92 -62.26
C ILE A 502 11.41 7.96 -60.72
N GLY A 503 12.36 7.24 -60.10
CA GLY A 503 12.85 7.58 -58.76
C GLY A 503 13.18 6.37 -57.89
N ALA A 504 14.46 6.22 -57.55
CA ALA A 504 15.03 5.17 -56.70
C ALA A 504 14.25 4.88 -55.40
N GLU A 505 14.37 3.64 -54.90
CA GLU A 505 14.10 3.30 -53.50
C GLU A 505 14.95 4.20 -52.59
N LEU A 506 14.36 5.29 -52.10
CA LEU A 506 14.90 5.99 -50.96
C LEU A 506 14.51 5.16 -49.73
N PHE A 507 15.41 4.28 -49.29
CA PHE A 507 15.41 3.78 -47.91
C PHE A 507 15.46 5.00 -47.00
N LEU A 508 14.30 5.45 -46.53
CA LEU A 508 14.21 6.38 -45.41
C LEU A 508 14.75 5.65 -44.19
N PHE A 509 16.04 5.83 -43.93
CA PHE A 509 16.64 5.53 -42.64
C PHE A 509 15.89 6.35 -41.59
N SER A 510 14.89 5.74 -40.97
CA SER A 510 14.14 6.35 -39.89
C SER A 510 15.03 6.38 -38.66
N PHE A 511 15.84 7.43 -38.54
CA PHE A 511 16.68 7.66 -37.36
C PHE A 511 15.80 7.75 -36.12
N PRO A 512 16.08 6.98 -35.05
CA PRO A 512 15.28 7.03 -33.83
C PRO A 512 15.23 8.46 -33.27
N VAL A 513 14.02 8.95 -33.05
CA VAL A 513 13.79 10.24 -32.40
C VAL A 513 13.88 10.03 -30.90
N ILE A 514 14.73 10.80 -30.21
CA ILE A 514 15.03 10.63 -28.79
C ILE A 514 14.74 11.91 -28.01
N ILE A 515 14.08 11.79 -26.86
CA ILE A 515 13.96 12.90 -25.91
C ILE A 515 14.91 12.77 -24.75
N LEU A 516 15.42 13.91 -24.34
CA LEU A 516 16.05 14.11 -23.05
C LEU A 516 15.23 15.03 -22.17
N ALA A 517 14.67 14.47 -21.10
CA ALA A 517 14.13 15.26 -20.02
C ALA A 517 15.25 15.55 -19.00
N SER A 518 15.53 16.82 -18.76
CA SER A 518 16.52 17.26 -17.77
C SER A 518 16.03 18.52 -17.05
N ASP A 519 15.83 18.42 -15.73
CA ASP A 519 15.52 19.58 -14.88
C ASP A 519 16.72 19.90 -13.99
N SER A 520 17.50 20.92 -14.37
CA SER A 520 18.54 21.47 -13.51
C SER A 520 18.94 22.89 -13.93
N VAL A 521 18.36 23.90 -13.28
CA VAL A 521 18.93 25.27 -13.26
C VAL A 521 19.95 25.35 -12.13
N THR A 522 21.23 25.37 -12.46
CA THR A 522 22.30 25.67 -11.50
C THR A 522 22.50 27.18 -11.37
N ASN A 523 21.82 27.81 -10.41
CA ASN A 523 22.27 29.08 -9.86
C ASN A 523 23.14 28.80 -8.63
N GLY A 524 24.43 28.58 -8.88
CA GLY A 524 25.46 28.58 -7.85
C GLY A 524 25.90 30.02 -7.55
N LEU A 525 25.90 30.40 -6.27
CA LEU A 525 26.45 31.68 -5.82
C LEU A 525 27.96 31.77 -6.18
N SER A 526 28.39 32.96 -6.61
CA SER A 526 29.79 33.34 -6.85
C SER A 526 30.50 32.73 -8.07
N GLY A 527 30.28 33.35 -9.25
CA GLY A 527 31.39 33.80 -10.12
C GLY A 527 32.38 32.77 -10.68
N LYS A 528 32.09 31.47 -10.66
CA LYS A 528 32.92 30.41 -11.25
C LYS A 528 32.09 29.49 -12.14
N LEU A 529 32.69 29.12 -13.27
CA LEU A 529 32.21 28.28 -14.36
C LEU A 529 31.15 27.23 -13.94
N SER A 530 29.91 27.34 -14.45
CA SER A 530 28.87 26.34 -14.23
C SER A 530 29.17 25.09 -15.08
N MET A 531 29.46 23.95 -14.42
CA MET A 531 29.68 22.67 -15.11
C MET A 531 28.37 22.12 -15.72
N PRO A 532 28.44 21.44 -16.88
CA PRO A 532 27.25 20.93 -17.55
C PRO A 532 26.63 19.73 -16.83
N SER A 533 25.30 19.66 -16.80
CA SER A 533 24.59 18.51 -16.23
C SER A 533 24.70 17.28 -17.13
N THR A 534 24.51 16.08 -16.58
CA THR A 534 24.53 14.83 -17.36
C THR A 534 23.53 14.88 -18.53
N GLY A 535 22.35 15.48 -18.35
CA GLY A 535 21.36 15.71 -19.41
C GLY A 535 21.89 16.54 -20.58
N GLN A 536 22.63 17.61 -20.29
CA GLN A 536 23.25 18.46 -21.32
C GLN A 536 24.33 17.70 -22.11
N ILE A 537 25.12 16.86 -21.43
CA ILE A 537 26.15 16.04 -22.07
C ILE A 537 25.53 15.00 -23.00
N VAL A 538 24.43 14.33 -22.60
CA VAL A 538 23.71 13.41 -23.49
C VAL A 538 23.12 14.16 -24.68
N TYR A 539 22.52 15.35 -24.48
CA TYR A 539 21.93 16.13 -25.59
C TYR A 539 22.99 16.48 -26.63
N LYS A 540 24.13 17.01 -26.19
CA LYS A 540 25.27 17.31 -27.05
C LYS A 540 25.75 16.05 -27.80
N LYS A 541 25.94 14.94 -27.10
CA LYS A 541 26.39 13.66 -27.67
C LYS A 541 25.40 12.99 -28.64
N LEU A 542 24.10 13.30 -28.55
CA LEU A 542 23.10 12.90 -29.55
C LEU A 542 23.14 13.83 -30.77
N LYS A 543 23.23 15.15 -30.56
CA LYS A 543 23.37 16.15 -31.64
C LYS A 543 24.68 16.01 -32.43
N GLU A 544 25.73 15.45 -31.81
CA GLU A 544 27.00 15.07 -32.44
C GLU A 544 26.91 13.81 -33.31
N ARG A 545 25.78 13.09 -33.32
CA ARG A 545 25.54 11.85 -34.08
C ARG A 545 24.23 11.91 -34.90
N PRO A 546 24.05 12.93 -35.77
CA PRO A 546 22.83 13.12 -36.55
C PRO A 546 22.54 11.97 -37.54
N GLU A 547 23.55 11.19 -37.89
CA GLU A 547 23.47 9.97 -38.71
C GLU A 547 23.01 8.73 -37.94
N GLN A 548 22.73 8.87 -36.64
CA GLN A 548 22.19 7.81 -35.77
C GLN A 548 20.90 8.26 -35.07
N PHE A 549 20.77 9.55 -34.73
CA PHE A 549 19.76 10.04 -33.79
C PHE A 549 19.18 11.39 -34.20
N VAL A 550 17.86 11.55 -34.01
CA VAL A 550 17.19 12.86 -34.03
C VAL A 550 16.88 13.24 -32.59
N ALA A 551 17.73 14.08 -32.00
CA ALA A 551 17.57 14.50 -30.61
C ALA A 551 16.47 15.58 -30.46
N ARG A 552 15.70 15.48 -29.38
CA ARG A 552 14.82 16.52 -28.84
C ARG A 552 15.18 16.78 -27.37
N GLY A 553 15.19 18.03 -26.96
CA GLY A 553 15.37 18.43 -25.56
C GLY A 553 14.04 18.71 -24.88
N LEU A 554 13.92 18.43 -23.58
CA LEU A 554 12.84 18.88 -22.72
C LEU A 554 13.44 19.50 -21.45
N VAL A 555 13.14 20.79 -21.23
CA VAL A 555 13.66 21.59 -20.11
C VAL A 555 12.55 22.39 -19.45
N ARG A 556 12.72 22.77 -18.18
CA ARG A 556 11.67 23.49 -17.43
C ARG A 556 11.57 24.99 -17.72
N THR A 557 12.62 25.63 -18.24
CA THR A 557 12.67 27.10 -18.43
C THR A 557 13.29 27.54 -19.76
N ALA A 558 12.91 28.72 -20.24
CA ALA A 558 13.52 29.35 -21.42
C ALA A 558 15.03 29.56 -21.27
N GLU A 559 15.48 29.99 -20.08
CA GLU A 559 16.90 30.11 -19.74
C GLU A 559 17.65 28.77 -19.88
N SER A 560 17.01 27.65 -19.48
CA SER A 560 17.58 26.32 -19.67
C SER A 560 17.63 25.92 -21.14
N LYS A 561 16.64 26.32 -21.94
CA LYS A 561 16.61 26.11 -23.40
C LYS A 561 17.76 26.86 -24.07
N GLU A 562 17.96 28.13 -23.75
CA GLU A 562 19.08 28.93 -24.26
C GLU A 562 20.44 28.30 -23.90
N LYS A 563 20.64 27.91 -22.64
CA LYS A 563 21.87 27.28 -22.13
C LYS A 563 22.28 25.99 -22.86
N ILE A 564 21.33 25.26 -23.47
CA ILE A 564 21.63 24.03 -24.24
C ILE A 564 21.67 24.25 -25.76
N GLY A 565 21.65 25.51 -26.22
CA GLY A 565 21.61 25.85 -27.64
C GLY A 565 20.19 25.76 -28.19
N GLY A 566 19.32 26.65 -27.72
CA GLY A 566 17.85 26.56 -27.78
C GLY A 566 17.18 26.63 -29.16
N ALA A 567 17.47 25.68 -30.04
CA ALA A 567 16.81 25.48 -31.32
C ALA A 567 15.37 24.90 -31.19
N ASP A 568 14.71 24.67 -32.32
CA ASP A 568 13.30 24.26 -32.41
C ASP A 568 13.03 22.84 -31.87
N ASP A 569 14.06 22.03 -31.73
CA ASP A 569 14.03 20.68 -31.16
C ASP A 569 14.07 20.67 -29.61
N VAL A 570 14.19 21.82 -28.95
CA VAL A 570 14.12 21.94 -27.49
C VAL A 570 12.74 22.47 -27.05
N PHE A 571 12.02 21.65 -26.30
CA PHE A 571 10.70 21.93 -25.74
C PHE A 571 10.82 22.46 -24.31
N ILE A 572 9.90 23.34 -23.93
CA ILE A 572 9.75 23.84 -22.55
C ILE A 572 8.53 23.19 -21.92
N GLY A 573 8.72 22.47 -20.82
CA GLY A 573 7.64 21.76 -20.11
C GLY A 573 8.04 21.37 -18.69
N ASP A 574 7.03 21.19 -17.83
CA ASP A 574 7.18 20.77 -16.44
C ASP A 574 6.74 19.31 -16.32
N ILE A 575 7.65 18.42 -15.93
CA ILE A 575 7.37 16.98 -15.83
C ILE A 575 6.26 16.63 -14.82
N ARG A 576 5.92 17.55 -13.91
CA ARG A 576 4.80 17.39 -12.97
C ARG A 576 3.44 17.62 -13.66
N ASN A 577 3.42 18.22 -14.85
CA ASN A 577 2.26 18.46 -15.68
C ASN A 577 2.38 17.69 -17.01
N VAL A 578 1.63 16.59 -17.13
CA VAL A 578 1.62 15.69 -18.31
C VAL A 578 1.37 16.46 -19.61
N ASP A 579 0.40 17.38 -19.64
CA ASP A 579 0.04 18.12 -20.86
C ASP A 579 1.20 18.95 -21.42
N SER A 580 2.10 19.41 -20.54
CA SER A 580 3.26 20.21 -20.93
C SER A 580 4.44 19.39 -21.47
N ILE A 581 4.43 18.06 -21.30
CA ILE A 581 5.45 17.16 -21.84
C ILE A 581 5.00 16.43 -23.11
N LEU A 582 3.69 16.36 -23.39
CA LEU A 582 3.14 15.74 -24.60
C LEU A 582 3.77 16.27 -25.92
N PRO A 583 3.95 17.59 -26.14
CA PRO A 583 4.54 18.09 -27.38
C PRO A 583 5.99 17.63 -27.61
N ALA A 584 6.73 17.36 -26.52
CA ALA A 584 8.04 16.75 -26.64
C ALA A 584 7.89 15.28 -27.08
N VAL A 585 7.09 14.48 -26.35
CA VAL A 585 6.99 13.02 -26.49
C VAL A 585 6.30 12.50 -27.76
N GLU A 586 5.55 13.34 -28.47
CA GLU A 586 4.80 12.88 -29.64
C GLU A 586 5.72 12.41 -30.79
N GLY A 587 5.59 11.13 -31.16
CA GLY A 587 6.32 10.52 -32.29
C GLY A 587 7.79 10.19 -32.00
N ILE A 588 8.14 9.82 -30.77
CA ILE A 588 9.52 9.43 -30.40
C ILE A 588 9.70 7.93 -30.20
N ASP A 589 10.87 7.44 -30.60
CA ASP A 589 11.24 6.01 -30.53
C ASP A 589 11.79 5.63 -29.16
N ALA A 590 12.53 6.53 -28.51
CA ALA A 590 13.14 6.28 -27.21
C ALA A 590 13.18 7.52 -26.31
N LEU A 591 13.05 7.32 -25.00
CA LEU A 591 13.11 8.38 -24.01
C LEU A 591 14.29 8.14 -23.06
N ILE A 592 15.11 9.16 -22.83
CA ILE A 592 16.16 9.14 -21.80
C ILE A 592 15.74 10.09 -20.66
N ILE A 593 15.47 9.50 -19.49
CA ILE A 593 15.04 10.22 -18.28
C ILE A 593 16.27 10.52 -17.41
N LEU A 594 16.59 11.81 -17.30
CA LEU A 594 17.70 12.37 -16.51
C LEU A 594 17.21 13.45 -15.52
N THR A 595 15.92 13.42 -15.18
CA THR A 595 15.27 14.33 -14.23
C THR A 595 15.49 13.89 -12.79
N SER A 596 15.76 14.85 -11.90
CA SER A 596 16.03 14.61 -10.48
C SER A 596 15.74 15.86 -9.67
N ALA A 597 15.23 15.71 -8.45
CA ALA A 597 15.16 16.86 -7.53
C ALA A 597 16.57 17.38 -7.22
N VAL A 598 16.70 18.70 -7.14
CA VAL A 598 17.99 19.37 -6.89
C VAL A 598 17.94 20.02 -5.51
N PRO A 599 18.69 19.51 -4.50
CA PRO A 599 18.74 20.12 -3.19
C PRO A 599 19.44 21.48 -3.25
N LYS A 600 18.91 22.45 -2.50
CA LYS A 600 19.49 23.79 -2.30
C LYS A 600 20.12 23.84 -0.92
N MET A 601 21.31 24.42 -0.81
CA MET A 601 21.93 24.70 0.49
C MET A 601 21.20 25.87 1.15
N LYS A 602 20.89 25.78 2.45
CA LYS A 602 20.22 26.87 3.17
C LYS A 602 21.09 28.14 3.17
N PRO A 603 20.49 29.34 2.98
CA PRO A 603 21.21 30.60 3.13
C PRO A 603 21.82 30.76 4.52
N GLY A 604 23.00 31.38 4.61
CA GLY A 604 23.68 31.65 5.89
C GLY A 604 24.65 30.55 6.35
N PHE A 605 24.85 29.48 5.58
CA PHE A 605 25.89 28.50 5.85
C PHE A 605 27.29 29.13 5.83
N ASP A 606 28.04 28.97 6.93
CA ASP A 606 29.41 29.45 7.09
C ASP A 606 30.35 28.25 7.29
N PRO A 607 31.12 27.84 6.27
CA PRO A 607 31.99 26.67 6.36
C PRO A 607 33.14 26.85 7.37
N THR A 608 33.39 28.07 7.88
CA THR A 608 34.43 28.30 8.90
C THR A 608 34.00 27.90 10.31
N LYS A 609 32.69 27.71 10.54
CA LYS A 609 32.14 27.32 11.87
C LYS A 609 32.19 25.82 12.15
N GLY A 610 32.51 24.99 11.15
CA GLY A 610 32.59 23.53 11.29
C GLY A 610 31.23 22.81 11.40
N GLU A 611 30.12 23.52 11.27
CA GLU A 611 28.78 22.95 11.16
C GLU A 611 28.62 22.23 9.79
N PRO A 612 27.82 21.14 9.70
CA PRO A 612 27.52 20.51 8.42
C PRO A 612 26.53 21.37 7.60
N PRO A 613 26.63 21.42 6.26
CA PRO A 613 25.71 22.18 5.43
C PRO A 613 24.30 21.59 5.47
N GLU A 614 23.32 22.40 5.85
CA GLU A 614 21.91 22.04 5.74
C GLU A 614 21.39 22.27 4.32
N PHE A 615 20.56 21.33 3.86
CA PHE A 615 19.89 21.38 2.56
C PHE A 615 18.38 21.45 2.72
N TYR A 616 17.70 21.94 1.68
CA TYR A 616 16.25 21.93 1.53
C TYR A 616 15.89 21.74 0.05
N PHE A 617 14.62 21.48 -0.25
CA PHE A 617 14.09 21.53 -1.61
C PHE A 617 13.14 22.73 -1.74
N GLU A 618 13.14 23.37 -2.89
CA GLU A 618 12.14 24.42 -3.22
C GLU A 618 10.73 23.80 -3.24
N ASP A 619 9.71 24.59 -2.89
CA ASP A 619 8.35 24.09 -2.72
C ASP A 619 7.82 23.42 -4.01
N GLY A 620 7.32 22.19 -3.87
CA GLY A 620 6.87 21.36 -4.98
C GLY A 620 7.98 20.77 -5.86
N LEU A 621 9.26 21.00 -5.54
CA LEU A 621 10.43 20.43 -6.23
C LEU A 621 11.21 19.44 -5.35
N ASN A 622 10.51 18.83 -4.38
CA ASN A 622 11.06 17.75 -3.58
C ASN A 622 11.17 16.44 -4.41
N PRO A 623 11.90 15.42 -3.92
CA PRO A 623 12.09 14.18 -4.68
C PRO A 623 10.80 13.40 -4.94
N GLU A 624 9.79 13.47 -4.07
CA GLU A 624 8.48 12.88 -4.34
C GLU A 624 7.85 13.47 -5.62
N GLN A 625 7.87 14.80 -5.77
CA GLN A 625 7.27 15.46 -6.92
C GLN A 625 8.11 15.32 -8.20
N VAL A 626 9.44 15.31 -8.09
CA VAL A 626 10.34 15.31 -9.26
C VAL A 626 10.79 13.89 -9.64
N ASP A 627 11.36 13.15 -8.69
CA ASP A 627 11.91 11.80 -8.91
C ASP A 627 10.83 10.72 -8.98
N TRP A 628 9.71 10.86 -8.26
CA TRP A 628 8.58 9.93 -8.36
C TRP A 628 7.50 10.42 -9.35
N ILE A 629 6.71 11.44 -9.00
CA ILE A 629 5.56 11.88 -9.83
C ILE A 629 6.03 12.36 -11.21
N GLY A 630 7.06 13.19 -11.28
CA GLY A 630 7.62 13.68 -12.52
C GLY A 630 8.13 12.57 -13.45
N GLN A 631 8.85 11.58 -12.93
CA GLN A 631 9.31 10.44 -13.72
C GLN A 631 8.15 9.51 -14.14
N LYS A 632 7.19 9.25 -13.25
CA LYS A 632 5.96 8.51 -13.57
C LYS A 632 5.22 9.13 -14.76
N ASN A 633 5.02 10.45 -14.73
CA ASN A 633 4.36 11.19 -15.82
C ASN A 633 5.10 11.03 -17.17
N GLN A 634 6.44 11.08 -17.16
CA GLN A 634 7.26 10.85 -18.35
C GLN A 634 7.13 9.41 -18.88
N ILE A 635 7.12 8.42 -17.99
CA ILE A 635 6.93 7.00 -18.33
C ILE A 635 5.53 6.77 -18.92
N ASP A 636 4.49 7.35 -18.34
CA ASP A 636 3.11 7.23 -18.82
C ASP A 636 2.91 7.93 -20.17
N ALA A 637 3.49 9.11 -20.36
CA ALA A 637 3.45 9.83 -21.63
C ALA A 637 4.19 9.05 -22.74
N ALA A 638 5.37 8.50 -22.44
CA ALA A 638 6.10 7.60 -23.33
C ALA A 638 5.31 6.32 -23.65
N LYS A 639 4.60 5.76 -22.67
CA LYS A 639 3.72 4.59 -22.86
C LYS A 639 2.58 4.89 -23.83
N ALA A 640 1.93 6.05 -23.66
CA ALA A 640 0.76 6.45 -24.45
C ALA A 640 1.09 6.63 -25.94
N VAL A 641 2.29 7.12 -26.26
CA VAL A 641 2.76 7.32 -27.65
C VAL A 641 3.48 6.09 -28.24
N GLY A 642 3.65 5.00 -27.47
CA GLY A 642 4.24 3.75 -27.96
C GLY A 642 5.77 3.74 -28.06
N VAL A 643 6.47 4.45 -27.16
CA VAL A 643 7.95 4.44 -27.07
C VAL A 643 8.50 3.01 -26.99
N LYS A 644 9.55 2.74 -27.77
CA LYS A 644 10.17 1.41 -27.93
C LYS A 644 11.19 1.09 -26.84
N GLN A 645 11.83 2.10 -26.23
CA GLN A 645 12.74 1.92 -25.09
C GLN A 645 12.81 3.17 -24.20
N ILE A 646 12.89 2.96 -22.87
CA ILE A 646 13.19 4.04 -21.92
C ILE A 646 14.51 3.75 -21.20
N VAL A 647 15.43 4.70 -21.23
CA VAL A 647 16.65 4.68 -20.42
C VAL A 647 16.47 5.63 -19.24
N LEU A 648 16.60 5.12 -18.01
CA LEU A 648 16.43 5.90 -16.78
C LEU A 648 17.74 5.93 -16.00
N VAL A 649 18.22 7.12 -15.65
CA VAL A 649 19.37 7.28 -14.75
C VAL A 649 18.90 7.36 -13.31
N GLY A 650 19.05 6.24 -12.61
CA GLY A 650 18.85 6.11 -11.17
C GLY A 650 20.12 6.48 -10.38
N SER A 651 20.21 5.97 -9.15
CA SER A 651 21.39 6.14 -8.30
C SER A 651 21.69 4.88 -7.52
N MET A 652 22.97 4.55 -7.34
CA MET A 652 23.35 3.58 -6.32
C MET A 652 22.97 4.09 -4.92
N GLY A 653 22.75 3.15 -4.01
CA GLY A 653 22.32 3.32 -2.62
C GLY A 653 20.86 2.99 -2.37
N GLY A 654 20.09 2.71 -3.44
CA GLY A 654 18.64 2.46 -3.36
C GLY A 654 18.23 1.17 -2.65
N ALA A 655 19.17 0.27 -2.33
CA ALA A 655 18.91 -0.90 -1.50
C ALA A 655 19.10 -0.64 0.02
N ASP A 656 19.63 0.52 0.42
CA ASP A 656 19.77 0.92 1.83
C ASP A 656 18.87 2.12 2.17
N ILE A 657 17.82 1.86 2.94
CA ILE A 657 16.90 2.90 3.43
C ILE A 657 17.62 3.96 4.30
N ASN A 658 18.69 3.57 5.00
CA ASN A 658 19.44 4.47 5.90
C ASN A 658 20.53 5.27 5.16
N ASN A 659 20.62 5.15 3.83
CA ASN A 659 21.63 5.82 3.04
C ASN A 659 21.59 7.34 3.29
N PRO A 660 22.74 8.02 3.52
CA PRO A 660 22.79 9.45 3.79
C PRO A 660 22.04 10.34 2.77
N LEU A 661 21.93 9.92 1.51
CA LEU A 661 21.19 10.65 0.48
C LEU A 661 19.68 10.79 0.78
N ASN A 662 19.08 9.88 1.56
CA ASN A 662 17.68 10.01 1.97
C ASN A 662 17.45 11.15 2.98
N ASN A 663 18.47 11.46 3.78
CA ASN A 663 18.41 12.51 4.80
C ASN A 663 18.67 13.93 4.24
N ILE A 664 19.15 14.06 3.01
CA ILE A 664 19.36 15.37 2.37
C ILE A 664 18.01 16.08 2.25
N GLY A 665 17.86 17.22 2.92
CA GLY A 665 16.64 18.05 2.89
C GLY A 665 15.37 17.33 3.33
N ASN A 666 15.48 16.24 4.12
CA ASN A 666 14.39 15.31 4.45
C ASN A 666 13.65 14.76 3.22
N GLY A 667 14.35 14.64 2.08
CA GLY A 667 13.73 14.37 0.78
C GLY A 667 13.48 12.89 0.46
N ASN A 668 14.10 11.94 1.17
CA ASN A 668 14.05 10.50 0.85
C ASN A 668 14.43 10.17 -0.60
N ILE A 669 15.45 10.85 -1.15
CA ILE A 669 15.80 10.88 -2.58
C ILE A 669 15.82 9.48 -3.21
N LEU A 670 16.48 8.51 -2.59
CA LEU A 670 16.66 7.17 -3.17
C LEU A 670 15.39 6.32 -3.11
N VAL A 671 14.52 6.56 -2.13
CA VAL A 671 13.21 5.89 -2.03
C VAL A 671 12.35 6.24 -3.24
N TRP A 672 12.25 7.53 -3.57
CA TRP A 672 11.45 8.00 -4.70
C TRP A 672 12.05 7.60 -6.05
N LYS A 673 13.38 7.65 -6.19
CA LYS A 673 14.07 7.11 -7.38
C LYS A 673 13.79 5.62 -7.55
N ARG A 674 13.94 4.79 -6.51
CA ARG A 674 13.68 3.33 -6.60
C ARG A 674 12.21 3.02 -6.92
N LYS A 675 11.27 3.84 -6.40
CA LYS A 675 9.84 3.76 -6.74
C LYS A 675 9.58 4.01 -8.24
N ALA A 676 10.23 5.03 -8.83
CA ALA A 676 10.15 5.30 -10.27
C ALA A 676 10.84 4.21 -11.12
N GLU A 677 11.99 3.70 -10.69
CA GLU A 677 12.65 2.57 -11.34
C GLU A 677 11.76 1.32 -11.40
N GLN A 678 11.07 0.97 -10.30
CA GLN A 678 10.10 -0.13 -10.27
C GLN A 678 8.90 0.13 -11.19
N TYR A 679 8.33 1.34 -11.17
CA TYR A 679 7.21 1.68 -12.04
C TYR A 679 7.59 1.59 -13.53
N LEU A 680 8.81 1.97 -13.88
CA LEU A 680 9.35 1.72 -15.22
C LEU A 680 9.46 0.22 -15.51
N ALA A 681 9.96 -0.58 -14.56
CA ALA A 681 10.05 -2.04 -14.74
C ALA A 681 8.69 -2.72 -14.94
N ASP A 682 7.67 -2.27 -14.21
CA ASP A 682 6.29 -2.78 -14.28
C ASP A 682 5.49 -2.19 -15.46
N SER A 683 5.99 -1.14 -16.12
CA SER A 683 5.31 -0.46 -17.23
C SER A 683 5.08 -1.39 -18.44
N GLY A 684 5.90 -2.42 -18.60
CA GLY A 684 5.93 -3.31 -19.77
C GLY A 684 6.72 -2.78 -20.96
N ILE A 685 7.23 -1.54 -20.89
CA ILE A 685 8.09 -0.94 -21.91
C ILE A 685 9.51 -1.52 -21.76
N PRO A 686 10.25 -1.83 -22.84
CA PRO A 686 11.66 -2.17 -22.74
C PRO A 686 12.45 -1.04 -22.05
N TYR A 687 13.22 -1.38 -21.02
CA TYR A 687 13.92 -0.37 -20.21
C TYR A 687 15.40 -0.68 -19.98
N THR A 688 16.18 0.35 -19.70
CA THR A 688 17.54 0.23 -19.14
C THR A 688 17.68 1.20 -17.98
N ILE A 689 17.85 0.68 -16.76
CA ILE A 689 18.01 1.49 -15.54
C ILE A 689 19.48 1.53 -15.17
N ILE A 690 20.08 2.72 -15.20
CA ILE A 690 21.51 2.95 -14.94
C ILE A 690 21.63 3.65 -13.58
N ARG A 691 21.95 2.88 -12.54
CA ARG A 691 22.17 3.40 -11.18
C ARG A 691 23.61 3.87 -11.05
N ALA A 692 23.82 5.17 -11.30
CA ALA A 692 25.17 5.73 -11.28
C ALA A 692 25.72 5.84 -9.85
N GLY A 693 27.03 5.65 -9.70
CA GLY A 693 27.77 6.02 -8.49
C GLY A 693 28.00 7.52 -8.35
N GLY A 694 28.84 7.90 -7.38
CA GLY A 694 29.18 9.31 -7.13
C GLY A 694 29.71 10.00 -8.38
N LEU A 695 28.97 10.96 -8.89
CA LEU A 695 29.18 11.59 -10.19
C LEU A 695 30.35 12.57 -10.16
N GLN A 696 31.26 12.46 -11.13
CA GLN A 696 32.46 13.30 -11.29
C GLN A 696 32.41 14.10 -12.59
N ASP A 697 32.90 15.34 -12.53
CA ASP A 697 33.03 16.22 -13.70
C ASP A 697 34.41 15.99 -14.34
N LYS A 698 34.51 14.93 -15.16
CA LYS A 698 35.72 14.51 -15.87
C LYS A 698 35.38 14.06 -17.29
N ASP A 699 36.39 14.04 -18.17
CA ASP A 699 36.29 13.50 -19.52
C ASP A 699 35.94 12.00 -19.50
N GLY A 700 35.12 11.58 -20.46
CA GLY A 700 34.67 10.18 -20.61
C GLY A 700 35.44 9.41 -21.67
N GLY A 701 35.27 8.09 -21.68
CA GLY A 701 35.96 7.18 -22.61
C GLY A 701 37.43 6.89 -22.26
N LEU A 702 37.85 7.22 -21.04
CA LEU A 702 39.23 7.05 -20.54
C LEU A 702 39.36 5.96 -19.46
N ARG A 703 38.25 5.32 -19.06
CA ARG A 703 38.19 4.43 -17.88
C ARG A 703 37.51 3.11 -18.20
N GLU A 704 37.93 2.08 -17.49
CA GLU A 704 37.22 0.81 -17.44
C GLU A 704 35.93 1.01 -16.63
N LEU A 705 34.78 0.82 -17.27
CA LEU A 705 33.47 0.87 -16.65
C LEU A 705 33.17 -0.48 -16.00
N LEU A 706 32.65 -0.41 -14.77
CA LEU A 706 32.23 -1.57 -13.99
C LEU A 706 30.72 -1.56 -13.85
N VAL A 707 30.10 -2.71 -14.09
CA VAL A 707 28.69 -2.95 -13.82
C VAL A 707 28.53 -3.87 -12.61
N GLY A 708 27.49 -3.65 -11.83
CA GLY A 708 27.16 -4.47 -10.67
C GLY A 708 25.65 -4.53 -10.41
N LYS A 709 25.26 -5.12 -9.28
CA LYS A 709 23.86 -5.25 -8.90
C LYS A 709 23.63 -4.89 -7.43
N ASP A 710 22.49 -4.27 -7.14
CA ASP A 710 21.95 -4.03 -5.80
C ASP A 710 23.00 -3.57 -4.77
N ASP A 711 23.70 -2.50 -5.17
CA ASP A 711 24.70 -1.75 -4.42
C ASP A 711 25.97 -2.56 -4.06
N GLU A 712 26.29 -3.59 -4.84
CA GLU A 712 27.56 -4.32 -4.75
C GLU A 712 28.78 -3.42 -4.95
N LEU A 713 28.74 -2.51 -5.93
CA LEU A 713 29.88 -1.62 -6.21
C LEU A 713 30.13 -0.61 -5.07
N LEU A 714 29.10 -0.20 -4.32
CA LEU A 714 29.25 0.67 -3.13
C LEU A 714 29.99 0.01 -1.97
N LYS A 715 30.08 -1.33 -1.95
CA LYS A 715 30.85 -2.10 -0.96
C LYS A 715 32.34 -2.15 -1.31
N THR A 716 32.74 -1.57 -2.45
CA THR A 716 34.12 -1.50 -2.95
C THR A 716 34.66 -0.08 -2.90
N GLU A 717 35.97 0.08 -3.14
CA GLU A 717 36.58 1.42 -3.31
C GLU A 717 36.11 2.12 -4.60
N THR A 718 35.56 1.38 -5.56
CA THR A 718 35.14 1.90 -6.89
C THR A 718 33.67 2.32 -6.88
N ARG A 719 33.40 3.45 -6.23
CA ARG A 719 32.03 3.97 -5.96
C ARG A 719 31.62 5.20 -6.79
N THR A 720 32.39 5.56 -7.81
CA THR A 720 32.25 6.81 -8.57
C THR A 720 32.35 6.61 -10.08
N ILE A 721 31.80 7.54 -10.87
CA ILE A 721 31.87 7.56 -12.34
C ILE A 721 31.82 8.99 -12.89
N ALA A 722 32.42 9.24 -14.05
CA ALA A 722 32.31 10.53 -14.72
C ALA A 722 30.95 10.72 -15.40
N ARG A 723 30.40 11.95 -15.38
CA ARG A 723 29.12 12.24 -16.07
C ARG A 723 29.16 11.94 -17.56
N ALA A 724 30.31 12.15 -18.20
CA ALA A 724 30.52 11.85 -19.61
C ALA A 724 30.49 10.35 -19.92
N ASP A 725 30.92 9.50 -18.98
CA ASP A 725 30.83 8.03 -19.09
C ASP A 725 29.38 7.57 -18.92
N VAL A 726 28.65 8.08 -17.92
CA VAL A 726 27.20 7.81 -17.75
C VAL A 726 26.42 8.24 -19.00
N ALA A 727 26.72 9.43 -19.53
CA ALA A 727 26.08 9.95 -20.72
C ALA A 727 26.33 9.09 -21.96
N GLU A 728 27.53 8.50 -22.09
CA GLU A 728 27.83 7.55 -23.16
C GLU A 728 27.05 6.24 -22.98
N VAL A 729 27.03 5.65 -21.78
CA VAL A 729 26.26 4.42 -21.49
C VAL A 729 24.76 4.61 -21.79
N CYS A 730 24.18 5.78 -21.50
CA CYS A 730 22.79 6.08 -21.85
C CYS A 730 22.51 5.98 -23.35
N ILE A 731 23.45 6.44 -24.20
CA ILE A 731 23.31 6.43 -25.65
C ILE A 731 23.55 5.03 -26.21
N GLN A 732 24.57 4.34 -25.68
CA GLN A 732 24.89 2.96 -26.07
C GLN A 732 23.76 1.99 -25.70
N ALA A 733 23.04 2.22 -24.60
CA ALA A 733 21.86 1.43 -24.24
C ALA A 733 20.77 1.43 -25.32
N LEU A 734 20.63 2.51 -26.11
CA LEU A 734 19.66 2.55 -27.21
C LEU A 734 20.07 1.73 -28.45
N GLN A 735 21.32 1.25 -28.50
CA GLN A 735 21.86 0.50 -29.64
C GLN A 735 21.95 -1.02 -29.42
N PHE A 736 21.92 -1.49 -28.17
CA PHE A 736 22.10 -2.91 -27.84
C PHE A 736 20.85 -3.53 -27.21
N GLU A 737 20.34 -4.60 -27.83
CA GLU A 737 19.27 -5.44 -27.26
C GLU A 737 19.67 -6.01 -25.88
N GLU A 738 20.97 -6.28 -25.68
CA GLU A 738 21.52 -6.74 -24.41
C GLU A 738 21.36 -5.74 -23.26
N SER A 739 20.93 -4.49 -23.51
CA SER A 739 20.64 -3.51 -22.45
C SER A 739 19.18 -3.53 -21.96
N LYS A 740 18.26 -4.18 -22.69
CA LYS A 740 16.82 -4.08 -22.45
C LYS A 740 16.35 -4.99 -21.32
N PHE A 741 15.38 -4.49 -20.56
CA PHE A 741 14.85 -5.09 -19.33
C PHE A 741 15.92 -5.32 -18.25
N LYS A 742 16.92 -4.43 -18.17
CA LYS A 742 18.02 -4.52 -17.20
C LYS A 742 18.07 -3.31 -16.29
N ALA A 743 18.50 -3.57 -15.06
CA ALA A 743 18.92 -2.55 -14.12
C ALA A 743 20.35 -2.89 -13.67
N LEU A 744 21.23 -1.90 -13.71
CA LEU A 744 22.65 -2.07 -13.43
C LEU A 744 23.17 -0.93 -12.55
N ASP A 745 24.01 -1.30 -11.60
CA ASP A 745 24.87 -0.34 -10.91
C ASP A 745 26.03 0.01 -11.84
N LEU A 746 26.47 1.27 -11.84
CA LEU A 746 27.50 1.75 -12.76
C LEU A 746 28.55 2.61 -12.04
N ALA A 747 29.80 2.14 -12.06
CA ALA A 747 30.98 2.86 -11.59
C ALA A 747 32.12 2.77 -12.64
N SER A 748 33.25 3.43 -12.39
CA SER A 748 34.44 3.30 -13.24
C SER A 748 35.71 3.23 -12.40
N LYS A 749 36.65 2.36 -12.79
CA LYS A 749 37.98 2.30 -12.17
C LYS A 749 38.70 3.65 -12.30
N PRO A 750 39.68 3.96 -11.42
CA PRO A 750 40.57 5.09 -11.62
C PRO A 750 41.24 5.06 -12.99
N GLU A 751 41.42 6.23 -13.59
CA GLU A 751 42.03 6.40 -14.91
C GLU A 751 43.44 5.80 -14.94
N GLY A 752 43.77 5.09 -16.03
CA GLY A 752 45.03 4.38 -16.19
C GLY A 752 45.18 3.06 -15.41
N THR A 753 44.21 2.66 -14.58
CA THR A 753 44.27 1.37 -13.83
C THR A 753 43.58 0.20 -14.54
N GLY A 754 42.94 0.46 -15.67
CA GLY A 754 42.20 -0.51 -16.47
C GLY A 754 42.08 -0.05 -17.93
N SER A 755 41.61 -0.93 -18.81
CA SER A 755 41.41 -0.59 -20.23
C SER A 755 40.10 0.19 -20.42
N PRO A 756 40.09 1.31 -21.17
CA PRO A 756 38.86 2.03 -21.46
C PRO A 756 37.79 1.13 -22.10
N THR A 757 36.56 1.17 -21.59
CA THR A 757 35.48 0.33 -22.11
C THR A 757 35.02 0.82 -23.48
N THR A 758 35.24 -0.01 -24.50
CA THR A 758 34.75 0.22 -25.88
C THR A 758 33.71 -0.82 -26.31
N ASP A 759 33.72 -2.03 -25.74
CA ASP A 759 32.72 -3.06 -25.99
C ASP A 759 31.54 -2.94 -25.01
N PHE A 760 30.59 -2.07 -25.36
CA PHE A 760 29.35 -1.90 -24.60
C PHE A 760 28.42 -3.12 -24.69
N LYS A 761 28.54 -3.94 -25.74
CA LYS A 761 27.76 -5.19 -25.85
C LYS A 761 28.19 -6.18 -24.77
N ALA A 762 29.50 -6.38 -24.60
CA ALA A 762 30.05 -7.18 -23.51
C ALA A 762 29.75 -6.55 -22.14
N LEU A 763 29.77 -5.22 -22.00
CA LEU A 763 29.41 -4.52 -20.76
C LEU A 763 27.97 -4.85 -20.34
N PHE A 764 26.98 -4.67 -21.22
CA PHE A 764 25.58 -4.98 -20.91
C PHE A 764 25.33 -6.49 -20.74
N SER A 765 26.10 -7.35 -21.41
CA SER A 765 25.98 -8.81 -21.31
C SER A 765 26.35 -9.38 -19.93
N GLN A 766 27.17 -8.66 -19.13
CA GLN A 766 27.56 -9.10 -17.78
C GLN A 766 26.36 -9.16 -16.80
N ILE A 767 25.33 -8.33 -17.02
CA ILE A 767 24.14 -8.29 -16.19
C ILE A 767 23.09 -9.27 -16.76
N THR A 768 22.79 -10.33 -16.03
CA THR A 768 21.84 -11.38 -16.44
C THR A 768 20.46 -11.27 -15.79
N SER A 769 20.36 -10.49 -14.70
CA SER A 769 19.11 -10.24 -13.98
C SER A 769 18.28 -9.10 -14.57
N ARG A 770 16.95 -9.23 -14.48
CA ARG A 770 16.01 -8.10 -14.59
C ARG A 770 16.04 -7.25 -13.31
N PHE A 771 15.30 -6.14 -13.30
CA PHE A 771 15.13 -5.25 -12.15
C PHE A 771 14.75 -6.01 -10.87
#